data_AF-A0A9W4SHQ8-F1
#
_entry.id   AF-A0A9W4SHQ8-F1
#
_cell.length_a   1.000
_cell.length_b   1.000
_cell.length_c   1.000
_cell.angle_alpha   90.00
_cell.angle_beta   90.00
_cell.angle_gamma   90.00
#
_symmetry.space_group_name_H-M   'P 1'
#
loop_
_entity.id
_entity.type
_entity.pdbx_description
1 polymer ?
#
loop_
_entity_poly.entity_id
_entity_poly.type
_entity_poly.pdbx_seq_one_letter_code
_entity_poly.pdbx_strand_id
1 'polypeptide(L)'
;MTENSSSESIDADSWVEDGIVNHNIIYHDYEEFQRIQRIDTIDTVESSNVYKANWKSTNNIVTLKSFGANNCITKNFVNELHLLHQVNSHENIIRFFGITNRTNSNYLAIFEYTDSGTLSDYLKENFKKLDWKVKLQFATQIVSAVSFLHQEDIIHRDLNSKSILIHQNVIKLANFGLSRKLSEMTSDPVMAIFETLSDLSPDPGTLAYIDPQYFRKQAFADGKFQYEIIKKSDVYSVGVLLWEISSGRPPFETYNKDAENPNDRPNIQQVFTELKQINLNEKWEKLMKELDQMQLDEGTTTVINSNDNDLIHNELLSLLDKAEQKEMKSGEIRNEETNNDYVQSIKQLIILNNKNEGETFNYLLENEDRPKNVISLAICYQFAIGTERNKVRAFKLYKELAEREYIIAIYLLGLCYEHGTGIKKNEMQAFRLYRKASKKGCVIATYRLATLYEEGIGIGKDQTKAFELYREAAAKDHVDAIYKLGICFEYGKGTKKSDIQAFKFYVKATRKGHIPAMYNLGLCFEYGTGTEINESNAFELYKKVAELDHVPAIYWLGVCFENGKGIEKNETIAFILYHKAAGMGYIIAMNKLGIFYQEGIGIAKNENEAFKSYELAAKKDHVPAIYNLGLCYENGIKVDEFEAFELYEQAAEKGHVLAKYQLGLCYEYEIGTEKNQEYQRIAQGSCDLIYYLGNYYQRETRTKHEIKALELYKEAAIDGHIPAIYQLGLCNENGIGTEKNEKKAFKLYTEAAKADHVSAIHKLGLLYESGIGTKSDKFQALYLYRLAAKKDYAPAIYSLGLCYEFGIGTEKNEIEAFKTYKVAAKNGNVTSRYKLGFCYEYGIGTRQSETKAFESYREAAIKGHTDSIYYLGKCYQHEIGTEQNETKALEIYKEAARKGHTDSIYCLGICHQYGIGTKKNEKKAFELYKAAAKNNHVLAISQLGLCYEKGLGTNKNMVKASEMYKESTRYNNLTKKYTI
;
A
#
# COMPACT_ATOMS: atom_id res chain seq x y z
N MET A 1 21.63 36.53 10.28
CA MET A 1 20.83 37.27 9.29
C MET A 1 19.76 36.30 8.82
N THR A 2 18.59 36.46 9.40
CA THR A 2 17.36 35.72 9.12
C THR A 2 16.68 36.39 7.92
N GLU A 3 16.59 35.71 6.78
CA GLU A 3 15.65 36.08 5.73
C GLU A 3 14.31 35.40 6.03
N ASN A 4 13.37 36.20 6.53
CA ASN A 4 11.96 35.91 6.55
C ASN A 4 11.46 35.90 5.10
N SER A 5 10.99 34.77 4.60
CA SER A 5 10.10 34.72 3.44
C SER A 5 8.70 35.12 3.91
N SER A 6 8.37 36.41 3.79
CA SER A 6 7.00 36.91 3.88
C SER A 6 6.17 36.39 2.70
N SER A 7 5.02 35.81 3.00
CA SER A 7 3.97 35.48 2.04
C SER A 7 3.54 36.72 1.24
N GLU A 8 3.73 36.70 -0.07
CA GLU A 8 3.12 37.69 -0.97
C GLU A 8 1.61 37.46 -1.00
N SER A 9 0.84 38.38 -0.42
CA SER A 9 -0.60 38.49 -0.66
C SER A 9 -0.78 39.07 -2.07
N ILE A 10 -1.38 38.31 -2.99
CA ILE A 10 -1.84 38.83 -4.28
C ILE A 10 -2.88 39.92 -3.97
N ASP A 11 -2.59 41.15 -4.37
CA ASP A 11 -3.57 42.23 -4.34
C ASP A 11 -4.61 41.96 -5.43
N ALA A 12 -5.74 41.41 -5.03
CA ALA A 12 -6.66 40.73 -5.94
C ALA A 12 -7.47 41.72 -6.81
N ASP A 13 -7.56 42.99 -6.40
CA ASP A 13 -8.05 44.11 -7.22
C ASP A 13 -7.07 44.40 -8.38
N SER A 14 -5.76 44.43 -8.10
CA SER A 14 -4.72 44.59 -9.12
C SER A 14 -4.72 43.45 -10.13
N TRP A 15 -5.00 42.21 -9.71
CA TRP A 15 -5.07 41.06 -10.63
C TRP A 15 -6.25 41.17 -11.61
N VAL A 16 -7.42 41.61 -11.13
CA VAL A 16 -8.59 41.81 -11.99
C VAL A 16 -8.34 42.98 -12.95
N GLU A 17 -7.77 44.10 -12.48
CA GLU A 17 -7.41 45.23 -13.33
C GLU A 17 -6.37 44.85 -14.39
N ASP A 18 -5.30 44.14 -14.01
CA ASP A 18 -4.30 43.60 -14.94
C ASP A 18 -4.93 42.57 -15.91
N GLY A 19 -5.87 41.77 -15.45
CA GLY A 19 -6.60 40.80 -16.27
C GLY A 19 -7.46 41.48 -17.34
N ILE A 20 -8.09 42.61 -17.01
CA ILE A 20 -8.84 43.44 -17.96
C ILE A 20 -7.88 44.11 -18.95
N VAL A 21 -6.79 44.73 -18.48
CA VAL A 21 -5.80 45.43 -19.32
C VAL A 21 -5.11 44.47 -20.29
N ASN A 22 -4.74 43.28 -19.83
CA ASN A 22 -4.10 42.25 -20.65
C ASN A 22 -5.08 41.43 -21.50
N HIS A 23 -6.37 41.80 -21.54
CA HIS A 23 -7.44 41.13 -22.30
C HIS A 23 -7.67 39.65 -21.92
N ASN A 24 -7.26 39.26 -20.71
CA ASN A 24 -7.46 37.91 -20.17
C ASN A 24 -8.84 37.74 -19.51
N ILE A 25 -9.49 38.85 -19.14
CA ILE A 25 -10.86 38.88 -18.59
C ILE A 25 -11.68 39.86 -19.43
N ILE A 26 -12.82 39.40 -19.92
CA ILE A 26 -13.75 40.26 -20.68
C ILE A 26 -14.48 41.17 -19.70
N TYR A 27 -14.34 42.49 -19.87
CA TYR A 27 -15.05 43.50 -19.08
C TYR A 27 -16.21 44.09 -19.89
N HIS A 28 -17.38 44.22 -19.24
CA HIS A 28 -18.57 44.84 -19.82
C HIS A 28 -19.02 46.03 -18.97
N ASP A 29 -19.42 47.12 -19.63
CA ASP A 29 -19.93 48.30 -18.94
C ASP A 29 -21.21 47.96 -18.17
N TYR A 30 -21.28 48.36 -16.90
CA TYR A 30 -22.44 48.10 -16.05
C TYR A 30 -23.71 48.73 -16.61
N GLU A 31 -23.59 49.83 -17.34
CA GLU A 31 -24.71 50.49 -18.01
C GLU A 31 -25.34 49.62 -19.11
N GLU A 32 -24.72 48.53 -19.55
CA GLU A 32 -25.33 47.57 -20.48
C GLU A 32 -26.43 46.69 -19.85
N PHE A 33 -26.54 46.68 -18.52
CA PHE A 33 -27.48 45.83 -17.79
C PHE A 33 -28.66 46.63 -17.26
N GLN A 34 -29.88 46.24 -17.65
CA GLN A 34 -31.13 46.89 -17.24
C GLN A 34 -32.09 45.92 -16.56
N ARG A 35 -33.08 46.48 -15.86
CA ARG A 35 -34.10 45.70 -15.12
C ARG A 35 -33.47 44.70 -14.14
N ILE A 36 -32.44 45.16 -13.42
CA ILE A 36 -31.69 44.34 -12.47
C ILE A 36 -32.60 44.00 -11.27
N GLN A 37 -32.85 42.70 -11.06
CA GLN A 37 -33.73 42.18 -10.00
C GLN A 37 -32.98 41.15 -9.17
N ARG A 38 -32.99 41.29 -7.84
CA ARG A 38 -32.41 40.29 -6.93
C ARG A 38 -33.28 39.02 -6.91
N ILE A 39 -32.68 37.84 -7.02
CA ILE A 39 -33.40 36.56 -7.15
C ILE A 39 -33.23 35.63 -5.93
N ASP A 40 -32.56 36.06 -4.85
CA ASP A 40 -32.09 35.16 -3.78
C ASP A 40 -33.14 34.17 -3.25
N THR A 41 -32.83 32.88 -3.40
CA THR A 41 -33.28 31.76 -2.56
C THR A 41 -32.11 30.78 -2.39
N ILE A 42 -31.00 31.18 -1.75
CA ILE A 42 -29.96 30.21 -1.39
C ILE A 42 -29.37 30.58 -0.02
N ASP A 43 -29.78 29.82 1.00
CA ASP A 43 -29.04 29.67 2.26
C ASP A 43 -27.74 28.91 1.98
N THR A 44 -26.71 29.62 1.55
CA THR A 44 -25.32 29.16 1.57
C THR A 44 -24.46 30.19 2.27
N VAL A 45 -23.57 29.69 3.11
CA VAL A 45 -22.83 30.36 4.19
C VAL A 45 -21.86 31.47 3.74
N GLU A 46 -21.89 31.94 2.50
CA GLU A 46 -21.07 33.08 2.08
C GLU A 46 -21.88 34.11 1.30
N SER A 47 -22.15 35.22 2.00
CA SER A 47 -22.60 36.56 1.60
C SER A 47 -22.46 37.02 0.12
N SER A 48 -23.03 36.31 -0.84
CA SER A 48 -23.05 36.64 -2.27
C SER A 48 -24.49 36.89 -2.73
N ASN A 49 -24.74 38.05 -3.35
CA ASN A 49 -26.05 38.43 -3.89
C ASN A 49 -26.14 38.02 -5.36
N VAL A 50 -27.28 37.49 -5.79
CA VAL A 50 -27.51 37.09 -7.18
C VAL A 50 -28.63 37.92 -7.80
N TYR A 51 -28.38 38.49 -8.98
CA TYR A 51 -29.30 39.35 -9.71
C TYR A 51 -29.59 38.83 -11.12
N LYS A 52 -30.85 38.93 -11.56
CA LYS A 52 -31.27 38.82 -12.96
C LYS A 52 -31.09 40.15 -13.64
N ALA A 53 -30.55 40.18 -14.85
CA ALA A 53 -30.47 41.41 -15.64
C ALA A 53 -30.74 41.17 -17.13
N ASN A 54 -31.27 42.18 -17.82
CA ASN A 54 -31.39 42.20 -19.27
C ASN A 54 -30.17 42.89 -19.87
N TRP A 55 -29.48 42.21 -20.78
CA TRP A 55 -28.29 42.71 -21.45
C TRP A 55 -28.66 43.42 -22.76
N LYS A 56 -28.46 44.75 -22.84
CA LYS A 56 -28.93 45.58 -23.98
C LYS A 56 -28.37 45.15 -25.34
N SER A 57 -27.07 44.86 -25.42
CA SER A 57 -26.35 44.65 -26.68
C SER A 57 -26.68 43.32 -27.35
N THR A 58 -27.06 42.31 -26.56
CA THR A 58 -27.38 40.96 -27.03
C THR A 58 -28.87 40.60 -26.93
N ASN A 59 -29.66 41.43 -26.25
CA ASN A 59 -31.06 41.18 -25.88
C ASN A 59 -31.27 39.88 -25.09
N ASN A 60 -30.21 39.36 -24.45
CA ASN A 60 -30.24 38.16 -23.63
C ASN A 60 -30.48 38.50 -22.16
N ILE A 61 -30.97 37.50 -21.41
CA ILE A 61 -31.07 37.56 -19.95
C ILE A 61 -29.82 36.92 -19.36
N VAL A 62 -29.20 37.56 -18.38
CA VAL A 62 -28.00 37.07 -17.68
C VAL A 62 -28.19 37.07 -16.17
N THR A 63 -27.33 36.32 -15.49
CA THR A 63 -27.19 36.32 -14.04
C THR A 63 -25.96 37.13 -13.66
N LEU A 64 -26.10 38.09 -12.75
CA LEU A 64 -25.01 38.85 -12.14
C LEU A 64 -24.81 38.36 -10.71
N LYS A 65 -23.63 37.82 -10.39
CA LYS A 65 -23.30 37.31 -9.04
C LYS A 65 -22.28 38.23 -8.38
N SER A 66 -22.55 38.64 -7.13
CA SER A 66 -21.62 39.41 -6.28
C SER A 66 -20.78 38.49 -5.39
N PHE A 67 -19.68 38.99 -4.83
CA PHE A 67 -18.74 38.20 -4.02
C PHE A 67 -18.55 38.83 -2.63
N GLY A 68 -19.10 38.23 -1.58
CA GLY A 68 -18.74 38.47 -0.17
C GLY A 68 -19.04 39.86 0.43
N ALA A 69 -19.38 39.92 1.73
CA ALA A 69 -19.87 41.11 2.43
C ALA A 69 -18.86 42.28 2.63
N ASN A 70 -17.59 42.15 2.25
CA ASN A 70 -16.54 43.11 2.62
C ASN A 70 -15.68 43.59 1.43
N ASN A 71 -16.24 43.93 0.26
CA ASN A 71 -15.56 44.64 -0.84
C ASN A 71 -14.12 44.17 -1.21
N CYS A 72 -13.71 42.94 -0.86
CA CYS A 72 -12.37 42.42 -1.08
C CYS A 72 -12.49 41.17 -1.95
N ILE A 73 -11.84 41.20 -3.11
CA ILE A 73 -11.74 40.05 -4.00
C ILE A 73 -10.93 38.95 -3.29
N THR A 74 -11.51 37.76 -3.14
CA THR A 74 -10.85 36.64 -2.46
C THR A 74 -10.02 35.80 -3.45
N LYS A 75 -8.99 35.10 -2.96
CA LYS A 75 -8.17 34.15 -3.75
C LYS A 75 -9.03 33.07 -4.45
N ASN A 76 -10.15 32.68 -3.83
CA ASN A 76 -11.08 31.69 -4.38
C ASN A 76 -11.88 32.24 -5.57
N PHE A 77 -12.20 33.54 -5.56
CA PHE A 77 -12.88 34.19 -6.68
C PHE A 77 -11.98 34.29 -7.92
N VAL A 78 -10.74 34.75 -7.75
CA VAL A 78 -9.73 34.80 -8.83
C VAL A 78 -9.54 33.41 -9.46
N ASN A 79 -9.49 32.39 -8.63
CA ASN A 79 -9.34 31.01 -9.05
C ASN A 79 -10.59 30.47 -9.79
N GLU A 80 -11.80 30.76 -9.30
CA GLU A 80 -13.06 30.42 -9.98
C GLU A 80 -13.10 31.03 -11.39
N LEU A 81 -12.76 32.30 -11.54
CA LEU A 81 -12.71 32.97 -12.85
C LEU A 81 -11.68 32.32 -13.80
N HIS A 82 -10.49 32.03 -13.28
CA HIS A 82 -9.43 31.41 -14.06
C HIS A 82 -9.82 30.03 -14.60
N LEU A 83 -10.40 29.17 -13.75
CA LEU A 83 -10.83 27.83 -14.13
C LEU A 83 -12.02 27.87 -15.08
N LEU A 84 -13.02 28.73 -14.81
CA LEU A 84 -14.18 28.89 -15.68
C LEU A 84 -13.80 29.34 -17.08
N HIS A 85 -12.79 30.21 -17.23
CA HIS A 85 -12.28 30.58 -18.56
C HIS A 85 -11.78 29.36 -19.36
N GLN A 86 -11.13 28.40 -18.70
CA GLN A 86 -10.61 27.19 -19.34
C GLN A 86 -11.71 26.19 -19.71
N VAL A 87 -12.74 26.05 -18.86
CA VAL A 87 -13.77 25.01 -19.03
C VAL A 87 -15.06 25.52 -19.69
N ASN A 88 -15.10 26.80 -20.06
CA ASN A 88 -16.28 27.52 -20.58
C ASN A 88 -16.89 26.95 -21.88
N SER A 89 -16.19 26.02 -22.55
CA SER A 89 -16.62 25.44 -23.83
C SER A 89 -17.59 24.27 -23.69
N HIS A 90 -17.74 23.69 -22.49
CA HIS A 90 -18.57 22.50 -22.29
C HIS A 90 -20.05 22.87 -22.05
N GLU A 91 -20.98 22.21 -22.75
CA GLU A 91 -22.41 22.56 -22.74
C GLU A 91 -23.08 22.47 -21.36
N ASN A 92 -22.64 21.53 -20.51
CA ASN A 92 -23.20 21.28 -19.17
C ASN A 92 -22.45 22.01 -18.04
N ILE A 93 -21.56 22.97 -18.36
CA ILE A 93 -20.91 23.85 -17.39
C ILE A 93 -21.50 25.25 -17.54
N ILE A 94 -21.71 25.97 -16.43
CA ILE A 94 -22.30 27.30 -16.45
C ILE A 94 -21.42 28.26 -17.28
N ARG A 95 -22.01 28.90 -18.28
CA ARG A 95 -21.23 29.79 -19.16
C ARG A 95 -20.90 31.10 -18.45
N PHE A 96 -19.63 31.46 -18.45
CA PHE A 96 -19.11 32.72 -17.93
C PHE A 96 -18.87 33.70 -19.08
N PHE A 97 -19.44 34.91 -19.00
CA PHE A 97 -19.39 35.91 -20.07
C PHE A 97 -18.42 37.05 -19.80
N GLY A 98 -17.90 37.17 -18.59
CA GLY A 98 -17.02 38.27 -18.17
C GLY A 98 -17.46 38.90 -16.86
N ILE A 99 -16.90 40.07 -16.55
CA ILE A 99 -17.21 40.83 -15.33
C ILE A 99 -17.73 42.22 -15.67
N THR A 100 -18.43 42.83 -14.72
CA THR A 100 -18.87 44.24 -14.75
C THR A 100 -18.64 44.88 -13.38
N ASN A 101 -18.54 46.21 -13.32
CA ASN A 101 -18.29 46.93 -12.07
C ASN A 101 -19.42 47.93 -11.78
N ARG A 102 -20.11 47.77 -10.64
CA ARG A 102 -21.25 48.63 -10.24
C ARG A 102 -20.82 49.95 -9.58
N THR A 103 -19.70 49.96 -8.86
CA THR A 103 -19.12 51.11 -8.10
C THR A 103 -17.64 50.80 -7.80
N ASN A 104 -16.72 51.77 -7.65
CA ASN A 104 -15.29 51.50 -7.36
C ASN A 104 -15.10 50.32 -6.38
N SER A 105 -14.50 49.23 -6.88
CA SER A 105 -14.25 47.95 -6.20
C SER A 105 -15.46 47.03 -5.91
N ASN A 106 -16.55 47.11 -6.70
CA ASN A 106 -17.70 46.19 -6.61
C ASN A 106 -17.95 45.46 -7.94
N TYR A 107 -17.08 44.48 -8.21
CA TYR A 107 -17.16 43.62 -9.39
C TYR A 107 -18.23 42.54 -9.24
N LEU A 108 -18.97 42.33 -10.33
CA LEU A 108 -19.96 41.26 -10.49
C LEU A 108 -19.54 40.37 -11.66
N ALA A 109 -19.65 39.06 -11.50
CA ALA A 109 -19.49 38.14 -12.62
C ALA A 109 -20.79 37.95 -13.38
N ILE A 110 -20.67 37.86 -14.70
CA ILE A 110 -21.78 37.72 -15.63
C ILE A 110 -21.83 36.25 -16.09
N PHE A 111 -22.94 35.59 -15.80
CA PHE A 111 -23.19 34.19 -16.12
C PHE A 111 -24.43 34.01 -17.00
N GLU A 112 -24.50 32.84 -17.65
CA GLU A 112 -25.73 32.32 -18.24
C GLU A 112 -26.89 32.35 -17.23
N TYR A 113 -28.06 32.77 -17.70
CA TYR A 113 -29.26 32.75 -16.88
C TYR A 113 -29.87 31.35 -16.85
N THR A 114 -30.13 30.85 -15.65
CA THR A 114 -30.81 29.57 -15.41
C THR A 114 -32.20 29.83 -14.85
N ASP A 115 -33.22 29.24 -15.45
CA ASP A 115 -34.64 29.53 -15.16
C ASP A 115 -35.24 28.64 -14.07
N SER A 116 -34.56 27.56 -13.68
CA SER A 116 -35.13 26.50 -12.85
C SER A 116 -34.38 26.25 -11.53
N GLY A 117 -33.54 27.21 -11.11
CA GLY A 117 -32.85 27.18 -9.81
C GLY A 117 -31.82 26.05 -9.68
N THR A 118 -31.52 25.64 -8.44
CA THR A 118 -30.60 24.53 -8.15
C THR A 118 -31.27 23.17 -8.38
N LEU A 119 -30.50 22.12 -8.59
CA LEU A 119 -31.00 20.75 -8.69
C LEU A 119 -31.78 20.34 -7.42
N SER A 120 -31.32 20.74 -6.24
CA SER A 120 -32.05 20.51 -4.98
C SER A 120 -33.46 21.08 -5.03
N ASP A 121 -33.61 22.34 -5.44
CA ASP A 121 -34.92 23.02 -5.47
C ASP A 121 -35.80 22.45 -6.59
N TYR A 122 -35.20 22.19 -7.75
CA TYR A 122 -35.86 21.58 -8.88
C TYR A 122 -36.44 20.20 -8.54
N LEU A 123 -35.68 19.34 -7.85
CA LEU A 123 -36.16 18.04 -7.39
C LEU A 123 -37.30 18.20 -6.37
N LYS A 124 -37.18 19.11 -5.40
CA LYS A 124 -38.27 19.35 -4.42
C LYS A 124 -39.60 19.70 -5.09
N GLU A 125 -39.58 20.55 -6.12
CA GLU A 125 -40.79 21.03 -6.78
C GLU A 125 -41.31 20.08 -7.88
N ASN A 126 -40.41 19.42 -8.61
CA ASN A 126 -40.76 18.72 -9.85
C ASN A 126 -40.58 17.20 -9.80
N PHE A 127 -40.03 16.61 -8.73
CA PHE A 127 -39.71 15.17 -8.71
C PHE A 127 -40.89 14.25 -9.03
N LYS A 128 -42.11 14.57 -8.56
CA LYS A 128 -43.31 13.78 -8.86
C LYS A 128 -43.71 13.78 -10.35
N LYS A 129 -43.22 14.77 -11.10
CA LYS A 129 -43.47 14.95 -12.54
C LYS A 129 -42.29 14.48 -13.40
N LEU A 130 -41.14 14.19 -12.79
CA LEU A 130 -39.94 13.72 -13.50
C LEU A 130 -40.07 12.24 -13.86
N ASP A 131 -40.10 11.96 -15.16
CA ASP A 131 -39.94 10.61 -15.67
C ASP A 131 -38.47 10.14 -15.61
N TRP A 132 -38.25 8.87 -15.88
CA TRP A 132 -36.91 8.28 -15.86
C TRP A 132 -36.01 8.77 -17.00
N LYS A 133 -36.58 9.26 -18.11
CA LYS A 133 -35.82 9.78 -19.24
C LYS A 133 -35.08 11.05 -18.84
N VAL A 134 -35.77 11.98 -18.19
CA VAL A 134 -35.16 13.23 -17.70
C VAL A 134 -34.15 12.96 -16.58
N LYS A 135 -34.43 12.00 -15.68
CA LYS A 135 -33.49 11.60 -14.61
C LYS A 135 -32.18 11.02 -15.15
N LEU A 136 -32.26 10.14 -16.17
CA LEU A 136 -31.09 9.56 -16.82
C LEU A 136 -30.32 10.60 -17.64
N GLN A 137 -31.03 11.55 -18.25
CA GLN A 137 -30.41 12.67 -18.94
C GLN A 137 -29.59 13.54 -17.96
N PHE A 138 -30.14 13.90 -16.80
CA PHE A 138 -29.39 14.63 -15.76
C PHE A 138 -28.16 13.84 -15.28
N ALA A 139 -28.31 12.54 -15.03
CA ALA A 139 -27.20 11.68 -14.64
C ALA A 139 -26.06 11.70 -15.66
N THR A 140 -26.39 11.56 -16.95
CA THR A 140 -25.42 11.53 -18.04
C THR A 140 -24.71 12.86 -18.20
N GLN A 141 -25.43 13.97 -18.12
CA GLN A 141 -24.87 15.31 -18.24
C GLN A 141 -23.96 15.67 -17.06
N ILE A 142 -24.28 15.26 -15.83
CA ILE A 142 -23.42 15.44 -14.65
C ILE A 142 -22.10 14.68 -14.83
N VAL A 143 -22.18 13.41 -15.25
CA VAL A 143 -20.99 12.59 -15.49
C VAL A 143 -20.14 13.19 -16.63
N SER A 144 -20.78 13.68 -17.69
CA SER A 144 -20.10 14.34 -18.81
C SER A 144 -19.30 15.58 -18.34
N ALA A 145 -19.95 16.47 -17.58
CA ALA A 145 -19.30 17.67 -17.05
C ALA A 145 -18.12 17.35 -16.13
N VAL A 146 -18.29 16.43 -15.18
CA VAL A 146 -17.23 16.05 -14.22
C VAL A 146 -16.08 15.32 -14.91
N SER A 147 -16.38 14.44 -15.88
CA SER A 147 -15.38 13.76 -16.69
C SER A 147 -14.53 14.76 -17.48
N PHE A 148 -15.17 15.78 -18.08
CA PHE A 148 -14.47 16.85 -18.79
C PHE A 148 -13.54 17.64 -17.85
N LEU A 149 -13.99 18.01 -16.65
CA LEU A 149 -13.12 18.65 -15.64
C LEU A 149 -11.91 17.78 -15.31
N HIS A 150 -12.12 16.46 -15.14
CA HIS A 150 -11.04 15.53 -14.83
C HIS A 150 -10.06 15.33 -15.99
N GLN A 151 -10.49 15.49 -17.24
CA GLN A 151 -9.61 15.47 -18.42
C GLN A 151 -8.71 16.70 -18.46
N GLU A 152 -9.23 17.86 -18.04
CA GLU A 152 -8.49 19.12 -17.89
C GLU A 152 -7.65 19.19 -16.58
N ASP A 153 -7.52 18.07 -15.87
CA ASP A 153 -6.84 17.93 -14.58
C ASP A 153 -7.39 18.83 -13.45
N ILE A 154 -8.68 19.20 -13.53
CA ILE A 154 -9.40 20.00 -12.53
C ILE A 154 -10.22 19.10 -11.61
N ILE A 155 -10.16 19.34 -10.31
CA ILE A 155 -11.04 18.71 -9.30
C ILE A 155 -12.02 19.76 -8.79
N HIS A 156 -13.30 19.44 -8.72
CA HIS A 156 -14.35 20.39 -8.35
C HIS A 156 -14.39 20.66 -6.83
N ARG A 157 -14.23 19.63 -5.99
CA ARG A 157 -14.12 19.67 -4.51
C ARG A 157 -15.36 20.08 -3.72
N ASP A 158 -16.37 20.66 -4.38
CA ASP A 158 -17.66 21.02 -3.77
C ASP A 158 -18.87 20.56 -4.61
N LEU A 159 -18.85 19.30 -5.09
CA LEU A 159 -19.97 18.74 -5.86
C LEU A 159 -21.14 18.38 -4.96
N ASN A 160 -22.27 19.04 -5.13
CA ASN A 160 -23.52 18.78 -4.41
C ASN A 160 -24.73 19.31 -5.21
N SER A 161 -25.97 19.03 -4.78
CA SER A 161 -27.15 19.46 -5.56
C SER A 161 -27.41 20.97 -5.57
N LYS A 162 -26.71 21.75 -4.75
CA LYS A 162 -26.68 23.22 -4.83
C LYS A 162 -25.64 23.72 -5.86
N SER A 163 -24.64 22.92 -6.20
CA SER A 163 -23.61 23.25 -7.21
C SER A 163 -24.07 22.96 -8.64
N ILE A 164 -25.26 22.38 -8.83
CA ILE A 164 -25.85 22.10 -10.13
C ILE A 164 -27.07 22.98 -10.32
N LEU A 165 -27.10 23.76 -11.39
CA LEU A 165 -28.25 24.58 -11.80
C LEU A 165 -29.01 23.88 -12.92
N ILE A 166 -30.31 24.15 -13.02
CA ILE A 166 -31.16 23.61 -14.09
C ILE A 166 -31.62 24.74 -15.01
N HIS A 167 -31.44 24.54 -16.32
CA HIS A 167 -31.96 25.42 -17.35
C HIS A 167 -32.62 24.60 -18.45
N GLN A 168 -33.93 24.78 -18.68
CA GLN A 168 -34.66 24.08 -19.74
C GLN A 168 -34.44 22.55 -19.77
N ASN A 169 -34.44 21.90 -18.59
CA ASN A 169 -34.11 20.47 -18.42
C ASN A 169 -32.69 20.06 -18.88
N VAL A 170 -31.74 21.00 -18.81
CA VAL A 170 -30.30 20.75 -18.97
C VAL A 170 -29.59 21.16 -17.69
N ILE A 171 -28.65 20.34 -17.22
CA ILE A 171 -27.85 20.66 -16.05
C ILE A 171 -26.71 21.62 -16.41
N LYS A 172 -26.39 22.53 -15.50
CA LYS A 172 -25.28 23.48 -15.57
C LYS A 172 -24.47 23.39 -14.28
N LEU A 173 -23.30 22.79 -14.36
CA LEU A 173 -22.37 22.69 -13.24
C LEU A 173 -21.76 24.07 -12.93
N ALA A 174 -21.80 24.48 -11.66
CA ALA A 174 -21.40 25.80 -11.16
C ALA A 174 -20.64 25.67 -9.81
N ASN A 175 -20.26 26.81 -9.22
CA ASN A 175 -19.55 26.93 -7.93
C ASN A 175 -18.11 26.39 -7.96
N PHE A 176 -17.25 27.03 -8.75
CA PHE A 176 -15.84 26.62 -8.94
C PHE A 176 -14.89 27.26 -7.91
N GLY A 177 -15.40 27.97 -6.91
CA GLY A 177 -14.60 28.68 -5.88
C GLY A 177 -13.55 27.82 -5.18
N LEU A 178 -13.87 26.54 -4.92
CA LEU A 178 -12.99 25.58 -4.26
C LEU A 178 -12.24 24.66 -5.22
N SER A 179 -12.56 24.71 -6.52
CA SER A 179 -11.98 23.85 -7.54
C SER A 179 -10.49 24.14 -7.73
N ARG A 180 -9.68 23.15 -8.08
CA ARG A 180 -8.21 23.31 -8.26
C ARG A 180 -7.67 22.39 -9.33
N LYS A 181 -6.58 22.78 -9.98
CA LYS A 181 -5.79 21.89 -10.82
C LYS A 181 -4.90 20.98 -9.99
N LEU A 182 -4.74 19.73 -10.44
CA LEU A 182 -3.86 18.76 -9.79
C LEU A 182 -2.38 19.19 -9.78
N SER A 183 -1.95 19.95 -10.81
CA SER A 183 -0.57 20.44 -10.96
C SER A 183 -0.19 21.59 -10.04
N GLU A 184 -1.17 22.28 -9.46
CA GLU A 184 -0.98 23.42 -8.55
C GLU A 184 -0.94 22.98 -7.08
N MET A 185 -1.23 21.70 -6.80
CA MET A 185 -1.10 21.12 -5.48
C MET A 185 0.39 20.99 -5.13
N THR A 186 0.84 21.72 -4.10
CA THR A 186 2.25 21.76 -3.71
C THR A 186 2.79 20.36 -3.38
N SER A 187 4.05 20.09 -3.73
CA SER A 187 4.74 18.85 -3.34
C SER A 187 5.12 18.80 -1.86
N ASP A 188 4.77 19.84 -1.09
CA ASP A 188 5.03 19.94 0.33
C ASP A 188 3.79 19.50 1.12
N PRO A 189 3.83 18.31 1.76
CA PRO A 189 2.69 17.77 2.48
C PRO A 189 2.25 18.63 3.67
N VAL A 190 3.07 19.57 4.17
CA VAL A 190 2.73 20.44 5.31
C VAL A 190 1.99 21.70 4.88
N MET A 191 2.30 22.25 3.70
CA MET A 191 1.56 23.40 3.15
C MET A 191 0.21 22.98 2.54
N ALA A 192 0.13 21.78 1.97
CA ALA A 192 -1.14 21.18 1.56
C ALA A 192 -2.12 20.99 2.75
N ILE A 193 -1.61 20.76 3.98
CA ILE A 193 -2.42 20.70 5.21
C ILE A 193 -3.07 22.06 5.54
N PHE A 194 -2.31 23.15 5.45
CA PHE A 194 -2.80 24.48 5.83
C PHE A 194 -3.85 25.03 4.85
N GLU A 195 -3.67 24.82 3.54
CA GLU A 195 -4.64 25.27 2.53
C GLU A 195 -5.93 24.43 2.53
N THR A 196 -5.86 23.13 2.84
CA THR A 196 -7.06 22.26 2.83
C THR A 196 -7.94 22.44 4.07
N LEU A 197 -7.38 22.90 5.20
CA LEU A 197 -8.11 23.08 6.47
C LEU A 197 -8.72 24.48 6.64
N SER A 198 -8.17 25.51 5.99
CA SER A 198 -8.74 26.87 6.02
C SER A 198 -9.96 27.04 5.10
N ASP A 199 -10.04 26.26 4.02
CA ASP A 199 -10.96 26.50 2.91
C ASP A 199 -12.31 25.75 3.04
N LEU A 200 -12.46 24.89 4.05
CA LEU A 200 -13.62 24.00 4.20
C LEU A 200 -14.20 24.12 5.62
N SER A 201 -15.04 25.13 5.84
CA SER A 201 -16.08 25.12 6.88
C SER A 201 -17.42 24.70 6.25
N PRO A 202 -17.66 23.42 5.96
CA PRO A 202 -18.85 23.00 5.23
C PRO A 202 -20.14 23.24 6.04
N ASP A 203 -21.15 23.81 5.38
CA ASP A 203 -22.55 23.73 5.77
C ASP A 203 -22.92 22.26 6.04
N PRO A 204 -23.64 21.91 7.14
CA PRO A 204 -24.07 20.55 7.44
C PRO A 204 -24.72 19.79 6.27
N GLY A 205 -25.36 20.50 5.33
CA GLY A 205 -25.95 19.91 4.12
C GLY A 205 -24.93 19.41 3.07
N THR A 206 -23.71 19.93 3.05
CA THR A 206 -22.65 19.57 2.08
C THR A 206 -21.85 18.34 2.52
N LEU A 207 -21.82 18.04 3.81
CA LEU A 207 -21.11 16.89 4.40
C LEU A 207 -21.54 15.54 3.80
N ALA A 208 -22.79 15.47 3.33
CA ALA A 208 -23.39 14.30 2.72
C ALA A 208 -22.70 13.83 1.43
N TYR A 209 -22.16 14.77 0.66
CA TYR A 209 -21.60 14.53 -0.67
C TYR A 209 -20.09 14.27 -0.62
N ILE A 210 -19.47 14.39 0.56
CA ILE A 210 -18.02 14.27 0.74
C ILE A 210 -17.62 12.81 0.98
N ASP A 211 -16.54 12.35 0.32
CA ASP A 211 -15.97 11.01 0.51
C ASP A 211 -15.74 10.73 2.01
N PRO A 212 -16.28 9.63 2.58
CA PRO A 212 -16.10 9.24 3.97
C PRO A 212 -14.64 9.17 4.44
N GLN A 213 -13.69 8.90 3.53
CA GLN A 213 -12.26 8.91 3.85
C GLN A 213 -11.75 10.28 4.32
N TYR A 214 -12.41 11.38 3.92
CA TYR A 214 -12.13 12.73 4.40
C TYR A 214 -12.23 12.83 5.93
N PHE A 215 -13.21 12.14 6.53
CA PHE A 215 -13.50 12.20 7.97
C PHE A 215 -12.70 11.22 8.83
N ARG A 216 -11.95 10.28 8.21
CA ARG A 216 -11.09 9.34 8.95
C ARG A 216 -9.95 10.02 9.73
N LYS A 217 -9.75 11.33 9.50
CA LYS A 217 -8.80 12.19 10.22
C LYS A 217 -9.15 12.46 11.69
N GLN A 218 -10.39 12.29 12.15
CA GLN A 218 -10.72 12.60 13.55
C GLN A 218 -10.45 11.46 14.55
N ALA A 219 -10.03 10.27 14.09
CA ALA A 219 -9.89 9.08 14.94
C ALA A 219 -8.44 8.63 15.23
N PHE A 220 -7.41 9.25 14.64
CA PHE A 220 -6.01 8.83 14.81
C PHE A 220 -5.11 9.98 15.28
N ALA A 221 -4.56 9.86 16.49
CA ALA A 221 -3.84 10.91 17.23
C ALA A 221 -2.38 11.16 16.78
N ASP A 222 -1.96 10.53 15.68
CA ASP A 222 -0.56 10.46 15.24
C ASP A 222 -0.26 11.16 13.91
N GLY A 223 -1.24 11.88 13.33
CA GLY A 223 -0.99 12.94 12.33
C GLY A 223 -0.32 12.52 11.02
N LYS A 224 -0.25 11.21 10.71
CA LYS A 224 0.51 10.67 9.57
C LYS A 224 -0.30 10.17 8.38
N PHE A 225 -1.64 10.18 8.47
CA PHE A 225 -2.50 9.86 7.33
C PHE A 225 -3.05 11.13 6.70
N GLN A 226 -2.50 11.50 5.55
CA GLN A 226 -2.97 12.62 4.73
C GLN A 226 -3.88 12.07 3.63
N TYR A 227 -5.20 12.12 3.86
CA TYR A 227 -6.15 11.95 2.76
C TYR A 227 -6.18 13.25 1.94
N GLU A 228 -5.75 13.15 0.68
CA GLU A 228 -5.82 14.21 -0.33
C GLU A 228 -7.17 14.13 -1.05
N ILE A 229 -7.84 15.27 -1.25
CA ILE A 229 -9.04 15.34 -2.09
C ILE A 229 -8.56 15.17 -3.54
N ILE A 230 -8.93 14.06 -4.15
CA ILE A 230 -8.50 13.65 -5.49
C ILE A 230 -9.72 13.51 -6.41
N LYS A 231 -9.51 13.24 -7.70
CA LYS A 231 -10.59 12.96 -8.67
C LYS A 231 -11.61 11.92 -8.16
N LYS A 232 -11.17 10.94 -7.36
CA LYS A 232 -12.07 9.94 -6.75
C LYS A 232 -13.07 10.52 -5.74
N SER A 233 -12.71 11.63 -5.08
CA SER A 233 -13.61 12.33 -4.16
C SER A 233 -14.81 12.91 -4.93
N ASP A 234 -14.58 13.54 -6.09
CA ASP A 234 -15.65 14.02 -6.97
C ASP A 234 -16.54 12.87 -7.47
N VAL A 235 -15.95 11.72 -7.80
CA VAL A 235 -16.69 10.52 -8.23
C VAL A 235 -17.64 10.01 -7.14
N TYR A 236 -17.22 10.07 -5.87
CA TYR A 236 -18.10 9.76 -4.76
C TYR A 236 -19.30 10.72 -4.69
N SER A 237 -19.05 12.03 -4.80
CA SER A 237 -20.09 13.05 -4.81
C SER A 237 -21.09 12.88 -5.95
N VAL A 238 -20.62 12.51 -7.15
CA VAL A 238 -21.48 12.13 -8.28
C VAL A 238 -22.36 10.94 -7.91
N GLY A 239 -21.83 9.92 -7.24
CA GLY A 239 -22.64 8.79 -6.76
C GLY A 239 -23.79 9.20 -5.85
N VAL A 240 -23.55 10.16 -4.94
CA VAL A 240 -24.58 10.70 -4.03
C VAL A 240 -25.63 11.52 -4.81
N LEU A 241 -25.20 12.34 -5.77
CA LEU A 241 -26.09 13.10 -6.66
C LEU A 241 -27.00 12.18 -7.49
N LEU A 242 -26.46 11.07 -8.01
CA LEU A 242 -27.25 10.08 -8.75
C LEU A 242 -28.31 9.42 -7.86
N TRP A 243 -27.95 9.10 -6.62
CA TRP A 243 -28.91 8.59 -5.64
C TRP A 243 -30.02 9.63 -5.37
N GLU A 244 -29.69 10.90 -5.16
CA GLU A 244 -30.67 11.97 -4.93
C GLU A 244 -31.60 12.18 -6.13
N ILE A 245 -31.08 12.21 -7.36
CA ILE A 245 -31.88 12.31 -8.60
C ILE A 245 -32.82 11.11 -8.76
N SER A 246 -32.36 9.91 -8.40
CA SER A 246 -33.15 8.69 -8.51
C SER A 246 -34.28 8.63 -7.48
N SER A 247 -33.97 9.02 -6.23
CA SER A 247 -34.84 8.86 -5.06
C SER A 247 -35.74 10.07 -4.80
N GLY A 248 -35.31 11.26 -5.24
CA GLY A 248 -35.97 12.54 -4.95
C GLY A 248 -35.87 12.97 -3.50
N ARG A 249 -35.03 12.28 -2.72
CA ARG A 249 -34.85 12.53 -1.29
C ARG A 249 -33.53 13.25 -1.08
N PRO A 250 -33.51 14.32 -0.26
CA PRO A 250 -32.26 14.91 0.19
C PRO A 250 -31.42 13.83 0.91
N PRO A 251 -30.11 13.74 0.63
CA PRO A 251 -29.23 12.86 1.38
C PRO A 251 -29.31 13.16 2.88
N PHE A 252 -29.48 12.11 3.69
CA PHE A 252 -29.49 12.21 5.16
C PHE A 252 -30.67 12.99 5.79
N GLU A 253 -31.86 13.02 5.16
CA GLU A 253 -33.06 13.73 5.66
C GLU A 253 -33.51 13.34 7.09
N THR A 254 -33.20 12.13 7.57
CA THR A 254 -33.53 11.62 8.92
C THR A 254 -32.39 11.74 9.95
N TYR A 255 -31.26 12.35 9.57
CA TYR A 255 -30.06 12.41 10.40
C TYR A 255 -30.16 13.51 11.45
N ASN A 256 -29.85 13.16 12.71
CA ASN A 256 -29.81 14.11 13.79
C ASN A 256 -28.58 15.02 13.62
N LYS A 257 -28.79 16.34 13.69
CA LYS A 257 -27.81 17.38 13.32
C LYS A 257 -26.51 17.39 14.15
N ASP A 258 -26.44 16.58 15.21
CA ASP A 258 -25.34 16.55 16.19
C ASP A 258 -24.48 15.26 16.15
N ALA A 259 -24.65 14.38 15.16
CA ALA A 259 -23.93 13.09 15.12
C ALA A 259 -22.59 13.17 14.36
N GLU A 260 -21.48 13.27 15.08
CA GLU A 260 -20.10 13.23 14.56
C GLU A 260 -19.62 11.81 14.12
N ASN A 261 -20.47 10.77 14.13
CA ASN A 261 -20.03 9.39 13.92
C ASN A 261 -20.08 8.94 12.44
N PRO A 262 -18.94 8.63 11.78
CA PRO A 262 -18.89 8.25 10.36
C PRO A 262 -19.53 6.88 10.03
N ASN A 263 -19.81 6.05 11.05
CA ASN A 263 -20.26 4.67 10.89
C ASN A 263 -21.77 4.51 10.65
N ASP A 264 -22.56 5.56 10.85
CA ASP A 264 -24.02 5.53 10.69
C ASP A 264 -24.45 5.94 9.26
N ARG A 265 -23.54 5.92 8.28
CA ARG A 265 -23.78 6.36 6.88
C ARG A 265 -24.18 5.16 5.98
N PRO A 266 -25.06 5.35 4.98
CA PRO A 266 -25.38 4.28 4.04
C PRO A 266 -24.13 3.90 3.23
N ASN A 267 -23.72 2.65 3.34
CA ASN A 267 -22.63 2.12 2.52
C ASN A 267 -23.10 1.89 1.08
N ILE A 268 -22.16 1.74 0.14
CA ILE A 268 -22.45 1.54 -1.29
C ILE A 268 -23.42 0.37 -1.52
N GLN A 269 -23.39 -0.64 -0.65
CA GLN A 269 -24.27 -1.81 -0.72
C GLN A 269 -25.70 -1.48 -0.30
N GLN A 270 -25.91 -0.61 0.69
CA GLN A 270 -27.21 -0.11 1.13
C GLN A 270 -27.82 0.79 0.04
N VAL A 271 -27.03 1.69 -0.55
CA VAL A 271 -27.41 2.50 -1.71
C VAL A 271 -27.83 1.60 -2.88
N PHE A 272 -27.04 0.56 -3.18
CA PHE A 272 -27.34 -0.41 -4.24
C PHE A 272 -28.57 -1.28 -3.93
N THR A 273 -28.82 -1.58 -2.65
CA THR A 273 -29.98 -2.35 -2.19
C THR A 273 -31.26 -1.54 -2.29
N GLU A 274 -31.24 -0.25 -1.93
CA GLU A 274 -32.37 0.66 -2.12
C GLU A 274 -32.68 0.89 -3.61
N LEU A 275 -31.64 1.07 -4.44
CA LEU A 275 -31.79 1.13 -5.91
C LEU A 275 -32.41 -0.16 -6.50
N LYS A 276 -32.10 -1.33 -5.92
CA LYS A 276 -32.72 -2.62 -6.29
C LYS A 276 -34.18 -2.76 -5.84
N GLN A 277 -34.58 -2.08 -4.75
CA GLN A 277 -35.96 -2.13 -4.24
C GLN A 277 -36.94 -1.28 -5.07
N ILE A 278 -36.42 -0.31 -5.83
CA ILE A 278 -37.16 0.33 -6.91
C ILE A 278 -37.34 -0.76 -7.97
N ASN A 279 -38.57 -1.27 -8.13
CA ASN A 279 -38.85 -2.40 -9.02
C ASN A 279 -38.61 -2.00 -10.49
N LEU A 280 -37.40 -2.21 -10.97
CA LEU A 280 -36.90 -1.76 -12.27
C LEU A 280 -37.12 -2.81 -13.37
N ASN A 281 -37.27 -4.10 -13.06
CA ASN A 281 -37.25 -5.11 -14.12
C ASN A 281 -38.49 -5.11 -15.05
N GLU A 282 -39.70 -4.86 -14.55
CA GLU A 282 -40.91 -4.80 -15.42
C GLU A 282 -41.11 -3.44 -16.10
N LYS A 283 -40.57 -2.36 -15.52
CA LYS A 283 -40.72 -1.00 -16.07
C LYS A 283 -39.69 -0.68 -17.15
N TRP A 284 -38.48 -1.22 -17.05
CA TRP A 284 -37.39 -0.98 -18.00
C TRP A 284 -37.63 -1.62 -19.38
N GLU A 285 -38.13 -2.86 -19.45
CA GLU A 285 -38.43 -3.51 -20.74
C GLU A 285 -39.57 -2.81 -21.48
N LYS A 286 -40.55 -2.27 -20.74
CA LYS A 286 -41.65 -1.49 -21.30
C LYS A 286 -41.20 -0.11 -21.77
N LEU A 287 -40.34 0.56 -21.00
CA LEU A 287 -39.77 1.87 -21.36
C LEU A 287 -38.85 1.79 -22.59
N MET A 288 -38.06 0.71 -22.71
CA MET A 288 -37.23 0.43 -23.89
C MET A 288 -38.06 0.16 -25.14
N LYS A 289 -39.18 -0.57 -25.01
CA LYS A 289 -40.14 -0.78 -26.11
C LYS A 289 -40.88 0.49 -26.53
N GLU A 290 -41.19 1.39 -25.60
CA GLU A 290 -41.83 2.68 -25.90
C GLU A 290 -40.83 3.68 -26.53
N LEU A 291 -39.54 3.60 -26.20
CA LEU A 291 -38.45 4.35 -26.85
C LEU A 291 -38.16 3.86 -28.28
N ASP A 292 -38.25 2.56 -28.55
CA ASP A 292 -38.12 1.98 -29.90
C ASP A 292 -39.26 2.39 -30.86
N GLN A 293 -40.44 2.77 -30.33
CA GLN A 293 -41.63 3.09 -31.13
C GLN A 293 -41.80 4.56 -31.51
N MET A 294 -40.96 5.47 -31.00
CA MET A 294 -41.04 6.91 -31.30
C MET A 294 -39.84 7.37 -32.13
N GLN A 295 -39.82 7.03 -33.41
CA GLN A 295 -39.17 7.87 -34.42
C GLN A 295 -40.20 8.80 -35.06
N LEU A 296 -39.80 10.07 -35.20
CA LEU A 296 -40.23 11.19 -36.07
C LEU A 296 -40.25 12.47 -35.19
N ASP A 297 -39.38 13.47 -35.40
CA ASP A 297 -39.22 14.20 -36.67
C ASP A 297 -37.78 14.25 -37.22
N GLU A 298 -37.70 14.04 -38.54
CA GLU A 298 -36.62 14.46 -39.42
C GLU A 298 -36.55 15.99 -39.46
N GLY A 299 -35.45 16.58 -38.99
CA GLY A 299 -35.35 18.03 -39.01
C GLY A 299 -34.06 18.62 -38.45
N THR A 300 -32.90 18.07 -38.79
CA THR A 300 -31.65 18.83 -39.02
C THR A 300 -30.54 17.85 -39.37
N THR A 301 -30.36 17.64 -40.66
CA THR A 301 -29.11 17.14 -41.21
C THR A 301 -28.04 18.21 -40.96
N THR A 302 -27.26 18.07 -39.89
CA THR A 302 -26.02 18.84 -39.71
C THR A 302 -24.87 17.89 -39.46
N VAL A 303 -24.18 17.60 -40.56
CA VAL A 303 -22.76 17.26 -40.67
C VAL A 303 -22.24 16.22 -39.69
N ILE A 304 -22.08 15.00 -40.21
CA ILE A 304 -21.21 13.95 -39.66
C ILE A 304 -19.82 14.55 -39.44
N ASN A 305 -19.49 14.89 -38.20
CA ASN A 305 -18.16 15.35 -37.82
C ASN A 305 -17.20 14.16 -37.78
N SER A 306 -16.00 14.35 -38.31
CA SER A 306 -14.92 13.33 -38.38
C SER A 306 -14.44 12.80 -37.02
N ASN A 307 -14.81 13.44 -35.92
CA ASN A 307 -14.24 13.17 -34.59
C ASN A 307 -14.82 11.92 -33.91
N ASP A 308 -16.10 11.56 -34.15
CA ASP A 308 -16.74 10.42 -33.48
C ASP A 308 -16.25 9.05 -34.00
N ASN A 309 -15.72 9.01 -35.23
CA ASN A 309 -15.18 7.78 -35.83
C ASN A 309 -13.70 7.56 -35.49
N ASP A 310 -12.94 8.63 -35.22
CA ASP A 310 -11.58 8.53 -34.67
C ASP A 310 -11.62 8.01 -33.21
N LEU A 311 -12.66 8.34 -32.45
CA LEU A 311 -12.91 7.79 -31.11
C LEU A 311 -13.10 6.27 -31.16
N ILE A 312 -14.03 5.78 -32.00
CA ILE A 312 -14.29 4.34 -32.20
C ILE A 312 -13.03 3.61 -32.68
N HIS A 313 -12.27 4.19 -33.61
CA HIS A 313 -11.02 3.60 -34.09
C HIS A 313 -9.95 3.49 -32.99
N ASN A 314 -9.76 4.54 -32.18
CA ASN A 314 -8.78 4.56 -31.10
C ASN A 314 -9.17 3.59 -29.96
N GLU A 315 -10.47 3.44 -29.68
CA GLU A 315 -10.98 2.48 -28.69
C GLU A 315 -10.83 1.03 -29.19
N LEU A 316 -11.13 0.75 -30.45
CA LEU A 316 -10.90 -0.58 -31.06
C LEU A 316 -9.42 -0.98 -31.03
N LEU A 317 -8.50 -0.03 -31.28
CA LEU A 317 -7.06 -0.25 -31.17
C LEU A 317 -6.60 -0.47 -29.71
N SER A 318 -7.14 0.28 -28.76
CA SER A 318 -6.89 0.11 -27.32
C SER A 318 -7.32 -1.27 -26.82
N LEU A 319 -8.36 -1.84 -27.41
CA LEU A 319 -8.92 -3.13 -27.00
C LEU A 319 -8.21 -4.32 -27.61
N LEU A 320 -7.67 -4.20 -28.82
CA LEU A 320 -6.70 -5.16 -29.36
C LEU A 320 -5.48 -5.30 -28.42
N ASP A 321 -4.92 -4.17 -27.98
CA ASP A 321 -3.75 -4.17 -27.09
C ASP A 321 -4.07 -4.85 -25.74
N LYS A 322 -5.26 -4.59 -25.17
CA LYS A 322 -5.73 -5.23 -23.92
C LYS A 322 -6.05 -6.73 -24.08
N ALA A 323 -6.65 -7.14 -25.19
CA ALA A 323 -6.95 -8.55 -25.47
C ALA A 323 -5.65 -9.37 -25.60
N GLU A 324 -4.64 -8.83 -26.26
CA GLU A 324 -3.33 -9.48 -26.45
C GLU A 324 -2.51 -9.58 -25.15
N GLN A 325 -2.59 -8.59 -24.26
CA GLN A 325 -1.91 -8.62 -22.96
C GLN A 325 -2.45 -9.73 -22.02
N LYS A 326 -3.71 -10.16 -22.20
CA LYS A 326 -4.33 -11.24 -21.42
C LYS A 326 -3.96 -12.62 -21.99
N GLU A 327 -3.83 -12.75 -23.32
CA GLU A 327 -3.33 -13.97 -23.98
C GLU A 327 -1.88 -14.32 -23.57
N MET A 328 -1.04 -13.31 -23.29
CA MET A 328 0.32 -13.52 -22.75
C MET A 328 0.36 -14.09 -21.32
N LYS A 329 -0.71 -13.97 -20.53
CA LYS A 329 -0.72 -14.30 -19.09
C LYS A 329 -1.27 -15.68 -18.75
N SER A 330 -2.10 -16.30 -19.60
CA SER A 330 -2.86 -17.49 -19.16
C SER A 330 -2.23 -18.83 -19.51
N GLY A 331 -1.44 -19.01 -20.57
CA GLY A 331 -0.85 -20.31 -20.94
C GLY A 331 -1.84 -21.49 -21.10
N GLU A 332 -3.14 -21.27 -20.91
CA GLU A 332 -4.20 -22.26 -20.84
C GLU A 332 -5.14 -22.13 -22.04
N ILE A 333 -5.73 -23.27 -22.38
CA ILE A 333 -6.62 -23.53 -23.51
C ILE A 333 -7.80 -22.54 -23.53
N ARG A 334 -8.20 -22.13 -24.75
CA ARG A 334 -9.40 -21.32 -25.03
C ARG A 334 -10.61 -21.80 -24.23
N ASN A 335 -11.10 -20.95 -23.32
CA ASN A 335 -12.52 -20.92 -22.99
C ASN A 335 -13.11 -19.65 -23.60
N GLU A 336 -14.10 -19.83 -24.48
CA GLU A 336 -14.73 -18.78 -25.30
C GLU A 336 -15.44 -17.68 -24.50
N GLU A 337 -15.61 -17.86 -23.19
CA GLU A 337 -16.28 -16.93 -22.28
C GLU A 337 -15.47 -15.68 -21.89
N THR A 338 -14.12 -15.71 -21.99
CA THR A 338 -13.26 -14.58 -21.57
C THR A 338 -13.11 -13.47 -22.64
N ASN A 339 -13.61 -13.69 -23.86
CA ASN A 339 -13.68 -12.68 -24.93
C ASN A 339 -14.87 -11.70 -24.75
N ASN A 340 -15.73 -11.90 -23.75
CA ASN A 340 -17.05 -11.29 -23.70
C ASN A 340 -17.05 -9.84 -23.16
N ASP A 341 -16.27 -9.52 -22.11
CA ASP A 341 -16.36 -8.20 -21.44
C ASP A 341 -15.93 -7.00 -22.31
N TYR A 342 -14.89 -7.17 -23.13
CA TYR A 342 -14.36 -6.10 -23.99
C TYR A 342 -15.21 -5.89 -25.25
N VAL A 343 -15.65 -7.00 -25.86
CA VAL A 343 -16.60 -6.96 -26.98
C VAL A 343 -17.90 -6.32 -26.50
N GLN A 344 -18.36 -6.65 -25.30
CA GLN A 344 -19.53 -6.02 -24.69
C GLN A 344 -19.33 -4.53 -24.43
N SER A 345 -18.14 -4.11 -24.01
CA SER A 345 -17.79 -2.69 -23.82
C SER A 345 -17.83 -1.90 -25.14
N ILE A 346 -17.33 -2.48 -26.23
CA ILE A 346 -17.40 -1.87 -27.58
C ILE A 346 -18.84 -1.75 -28.04
N LYS A 347 -19.61 -2.84 -27.88
CA LYS A 347 -21.04 -2.85 -28.21
C LYS A 347 -21.78 -1.77 -27.43
N GLN A 348 -21.48 -1.63 -26.14
CA GLN A 348 -21.99 -0.54 -25.31
C GLN A 348 -21.57 0.85 -25.81
N LEU A 349 -20.31 1.07 -26.18
CA LEU A 349 -19.82 2.35 -26.72
C LEU A 349 -20.46 2.72 -28.07
N ILE A 350 -20.68 1.75 -28.95
CA ILE A 350 -21.40 1.93 -30.22
C ILE A 350 -22.86 2.34 -29.94
N ILE A 351 -23.51 1.66 -29.00
CA ILE A 351 -24.89 1.96 -28.56
C ILE A 351 -24.97 3.33 -27.87
N LEU A 352 -24.01 3.70 -27.01
CA LEU A 352 -23.96 4.99 -26.31
C LEU A 352 -23.78 6.19 -27.24
N ASN A 353 -23.20 5.98 -28.43
CA ASN A 353 -23.08 6.99 -29.48
C ASN A 353 -24.28 7.01 -30.45
N ASN A 354 -25.41 6.40 -30.08
CA ASN A 354 -26.62 6.28 -30.91
C ASN A 354 -26.39 5.64 -32.29
N LYS A 355 -25.43 4.70 -32.41
CA LYS A 355 -25.17 3.96 -33.64
C LYS A 355 -25.53 2.48 -33.47
N ASN A 356 -26.01 1.83 -34.53
CA ASN A 356 -26.17 0.37 -34.52
C ASN A 356 -24.85 -0.33 -34.86
N GLU A 357 -24.58 -1.51 -34.29
CA GLU A 357 -23.43 -2.35 -34.66
C GLU A 357 -23.40 -2.64 -36.17
N GLY A 358 -24.56 -2.97 -36.74
CA GLY A 358 -24.73 -3.23 -38.17
C GLY A 358 -24.57 -1.98 -39.04
N GLU A 359 -25.06 -0.82 -38.60
CA GLU A 359 -24.87 0.45 -39.31
C GLU A 359 -23.41 0.89 -39.29
N THR A 360 -22.73 0.73 -38.15
CA THR A 360 -21.30 1.02 -38.02
C THR A 360 -20.48 0.08 -38.91
N PHE A 361 -20.82 -1.20 -38.92
CA PHE A 361 -20.20 -2.18 -39.81
C PHE A 361 -20.43 -1.86 -41.29
N ASN A 362 -21.67 -1.55 -41.69
CA ASN A 362 -22.00 -1.17 -43.07
C ASN A 362 -21.30 0.12 -43.49
N TYR A 363 -21.23 1.12 -42.61
CA TYR A 363 -20.47 2.34 -42.87
C TYR A 363 -18.98 2.05 -43.11
N LEU A 364 -18.35 1.18 -42.30
CA LEU A 364 -16.96 0.77 -42.50
C LEU A 364 -16.76 0.01 -43.82
N LEU A 365 -17.76 -0.78 -44.23
CA LEU A 365 -17.80 -1.52 -45.49
C LEU A 365 -17.97 -0.59 -46.71
N GLU A 366 -18.77 0.47 -46.59
CA GLU A 366 -19.00 1.46 -47.65
C GLU A 366 -17.83 2.46 -47.78
N ASN A 367 -17.01 2.60 -46.74
CA ASN A 367 -15.88 3.54 -46.69
C ASN A 367 -14.52 2.80 -46.56
N GLU A 368 -14.34 1.72 -47.33
CA GLU A 368 -13.09 0.95 -47.42
C GLU A 368 -11.92 1.71 -48.10
N ASP A 369 -12.17 2.93 -48.60
CA ASP A 369 -11.14 3.80 -49.17
C ASP A 369 -10.13 4.28 -48.11
N ARG A 370 -10.55 4.36 -46.84
CA ARG A 370 -9.70 4.82 -45.73
C ARG A 370 -9.02 3.65 -45.02
N PRO A 371 -7.68 3.66 -44.89
CA PRO A 371 -6.91 2.59 -44.22
C PRO A 371 -7.34 2.33 -42.77
N LYS A 372 -7.68 3.38 -42.02
CA LYS A 372 -8.19 3.28 -40.64
C LYS A 372 -9.51 2.48 -40.58
N ASN A 373 -10.41 2.71 -41.55
CA ASN A 373 -11.70 2.02 -41.63
C ASN A 373 -11.52 0.55 -41.96
N VAL A 374 -10.60 0.23 -42.88
CA VAL A 374 -10.27 -1.16 -43.24
C VAL A 374 -9.65 -1.92 -42.05
N ILE A 375 -8.85 -1.26 -41.21
CA ILE A 375 -8.36 -1.84 -39.94
C ILE A 375 -9.54 -2.10 -38.99
N SER A 376 -10.41 -1.12 -38.76
CA SER A 376 -11.58 -1.28 -37.90
C SER A 376 -12.52 -2.38 -38.41
N LEU A 377 -12.73 -2.48 -39.72
CA LEU A 377 -13.53 -3.51 -40.37
C LEU A 377 -12.94 -4.92 -40.14
N ALA A 378 -11.62 -5.06 -40.22
CA ALA A 378 -10.94 -6.32 -39.93
C ALA A 378 -11.11 -6.73 -38.46
N ILE A 379 -11.09 -5.78 -37.53
CA ILE A 379 -11.38 -6.02 -36.09
C ILE A 379 -12.83 -6.48 -35.92
N CYS A 380 -13.80 -5.83 -36.58
CA CYS A 380 -15.20 -6.24 -36.57
C CYS A 380 -15.38 -7.69 -37.02
N TYR A 381 -14.73 -8.11 -38.11
CA TYR A 381 -14.74 -9.50 -38.56
C TYR A 381 -14.07 -10.46 -37.56
N GLN A 382 -12.98 -10.06 -36.90
CA GLN A 382 -12.25 -10.92 -35.97
C GLN A 382 -13.05 -11.23 -34.70
N PHE A 383 -13.82 -10.25 -34.20
CA PHE A 383 -14.55 -10.29 -32.93
C PHE A 383 -16.08 -10.38 -33.07
N ALA A 384 -16.60 -10.45 -34.29
CA ALA A 384 -18.05 -10.51 -34.56
C ALA A 384 -18.83 -9.28 -34.04
N ILE A 385 -18.35 -8.08 -34.38
CA ILE A 385 -19.02 -6.80 -34.06
C ILE A 385 -19.80 -6.38 -35.30
N GLY A 386 -21.15 -6.36 -35.23
CA GLY A 386 -22.01 -6.02 -36.36
C GLY A 386 -22.02 -7.02 -37.54
N THR A 387 -21.27 -8.13 -37.45
CA THR A 387 -21.15 -9.19 -38.48
C THR A 387 -20.86 -10.55 -37.84
N GLU A 388 -21.01 -11.64 -38.59
CA GLU A 388 -20.50 -12.95 -38.21
C GLU A 388 -18.96 -12.99 -38.12
N ARG A 389 -18.45 -13.83 -37.22
CA ARG A 389 -17.01 -14.00 -36.99
C ARG A 389 -16.32 -14.56 -38.23
N ASN A 390 -15.37 -13.82 -38.78
CA ASN A 390 -14.60 -14.25 -39.95
C ASN A 390 -13.11 -13.87 -39.86
N LYS A 391 -12.34 -14.67 -39.13
CA LYS A 391 -10.89 -14.46 -38.94
C LYS A 391 -10.10 -14.48 -40.26
N VAL A 392 -10.55 -15.28 -41.24
CA VAL A 392 -9.89 -15.37 -42.56
C VAL A 392 -10.06 -14.07 -43.35
N ARG A 393 -11.24 -13.45 -43.28
CA ARG A 393 -11.48 -12.13 -43.89
C ARG A 393 -10.68 -11.04 -43.20
N ALA A 394 -10.64 -11.02 -41.86
CA ALA A 394 -9.80 -10.10 -41.10
C ALA A 394 -8.32 -10.20 -41.50
N PHE A 395 -7.78 -11.42 -41.58
CA PHE A 395 -6.41 -11.67 -42.05
C PHE A 395 -6.16 -11.11 -43.45
N LYS A 396 -7.08 -11.31 -44.40
CA LYS A 396 -6.94 -10.79 -45.77
C LYS A 396 -6.87 -9.26 -45.80
N LEU A 397 -7.73 -8.58 -45.03
CA LEU A 397 -7.75 -7.12 -44.94
C LEU A 397 -6.46 -6.56 -44.32
N TYR A 398 -5.96 -7.17 -43.23
CA TYR A 398 -4.66 -6.80 -42.66
C TYR A 398 -3.52 -7.01 -43.65
N LYS A 399 -3.55 -8.12 -44.40
CA LYS A 399 -2.53 -8.44 -45.40
C LYS A 399 -2.49 -7.39 -46.52
N GLU A 400 -3.65 -7.02 -47.06
CA GLU A 400 -3.76 -6.01 -48.11
C GLU A 400 -3.20 -4.65 -47.66
N LEU A 401 -3.57 -4.18 -46.47
CA LEU A 401 -3.03 -2.93 -45.93
C LEU A 401 -1.53 -3.02 -45.59
N ALA A 402 -1.05 -4.19 -45.13
CA ALA A 402 0.37 -4.39 -44.87
C ALA A 402 1.21 -4.37 -46.16
N GLU A 403 0.66 -4.84 -47.29
CA GLU A 403 1.26 -4.73 -48.62
C GLU A 403 1.30 -3.26 -49.09
N ARG A 404 0.32 -2.44 -48.69
CA ARG A 404 0.33 -0.97 -48.86
C ARG A 404 1.20 -0.24 -47.82
N GLU A 405 2.02 -0.97 -47.07
CA GLU A 405 3.01 -0.43 -46.11
C GLU A 405 2.43 0.30 -44.88
N TYR A 406 1.15 0.11 -44.54
CA TYR A 406 0.55 0.68 -43.33
C TYR A 406 1.09 0.03 -42.06
N ILE A 407 1.68 0.84 -41.17
CA ILE A 407 2.46 0.40 -40.00
C ILE A 407 1.64 -0.49 -39.06
N ILE A 408 0.43 -0.07 -38.69
CA ILE A 408 -0.44 -0.82 -37.79
C ILE A 408 -0.89 -2.14 -38.43
N ALA A 409 -1.20 -2.16 -39.73
CA ALA A 409 -1.57 -3.39 -40.43
C ALA A 409 -0.42 -4.39 -40.52
N ILE A 410 0.83 -3.93 -40.69
CA ILE A 410 2.02 -4.79 -40.63
C ILE A 410 2.14 -5.44 -39.24
N TYR A 411 1.90 -4.68 -38.17
CA TYR A 411 1.86 -5.20 -36.80
C TYR A 411 0.76 -6.26 -36.60
N LEU A 412 -0.49 -5.93 -36.97
CA LEU A 412 -1.64 -6.83 -36.84
C LEU A 412 -1.52 -8.11 -37.69
N LEU A 413 -0.92 -8.01 -38.87
CA LEU A 413 -0.57 -9.18 -39.67
C LEU A 413 0.45 -10.07 -38.96
N GLY A 414 1.41 -9.47 -38.24
CA GLY A 414 2.37 -10.19 -37.40
C GLY A 414 1.67 -11.04 -36.34
N LEU A 415 0.71 -10.46 -35.63
CA LEU A 415 -0.11 -11.14 -34.63
C LEU A 415 -0.93 -12.29 -35.22
N CYS A 416 -1.46 -12.09 -36.44
CA CYS A 416 -2.16 -13.17 -37.14
C CYS A 416 -1.27 -14.39 -37.38
N TYR A 417 0.00 -14.18 -37.74
CA TYR A 417 0.96 -15.27 -37.90
C TYR A 417 1.45 -15.84 -36.57
N GLU A 418 1.58 -15.02 -35.51
CA GLU A 418 1.99 -15.48 -34.18
C GLU A 418 0.95 -16.41 -33.54
N HIS A 419 -0.32 -16.01 -33.57
CA HIS A 419 -1.42 -16.73 -32.91
C HIS A 419 -2.20 -17.67 -33.85
N GLY A 420 -1.95 -17.60 -35.16
CA GLY A 420 -2.72 -18.35 -36.16
C GLY A 420 -4.15 -17.81 -36.36
N THR A 421 -4.34 -16.50 -36.26
CA THR A 421 -5.66 -15.86 -36.45
C THR A 421 -5.96 -15.75 -37.95
N GLY A 422 -6.87 -16.59 -38.45
CA GLY A 422 -7.28 -16.58 -39.86
C GLY A 422 -6.28 -17.20 -40.84
N ILE A 423 -5.13 -17.67 -40.34
CA ILE A 423 -4.09 -18.39 -41.09
C ILE A 423 -3.35 -19.37 -40.18
N LYS A 424 -2.58 -20.31 -40.75
CA LYS A 424 -1.69 -21.19 -39.98
C LYS A 424 -0.60 -20.37 -39.28
N LYS A 425 -0.35 -20.68 -38.00
CA LYS A 425 0.74 -20.11 -37.19
C LYS A 425 2.09 -20.22 -37.93
N ASN A 426 2.85 -19.12 -37.96
CA ASN A 426 4.17 -19.02 -38.55
C ASN A 426 5.03 -17.98 -37.82
N GLU A 427 5.85 -18.45 -36.88
CA GLU A 427 6.65 -17.62 -35.99
C GLU A 427 7.72 -16.80 -36.73
N MET A 428 8.37 -17.39 -37.75
CA MET A 428 9.36 -16.70 -38.58
C MET A 428 8.74 -15.53 -39.35
N GLN A 429 7.51 -15.69 -39.83
CA GLN A 429 6.81 -14.63 -40.54
C GLN A 429 6.34 -13.53 -39.58
N ALA A 430 5.85 -13.88 -38.39
CA ALA A 430 5.55 -12.92 -37.32
C ALA A 430 6.78 -12.08 -36.96
N PHE A 431 7.92 -12.73 -36.73
CA PHE A 431 9.20 -12.07 -36.45
C PHE A 431 9.59 -11.05 -37.55
N ARG A 432 9.49 -11.45 -38.83
CA ARG A 432 9.81 -10.57 -39.97
C ARG A 432 8.90 -9.34 -40.01
N LEU A 433 7.61 -9.52 -39.74
CA LEU A 433 6.62 -8.44 -39.75
C LEU A 433 6.82 -7.48 -38.57
N TYR A 434 7.05 -7.98 -37.35
CA TYR A 434 7.36 -7.12 -36.21
C TYR A 434 8.65 -6.35 -36.40
N ARG A 435 9.70 -6.99 -36.95
CA ARG A 435 10.94 -6.30 -37.31
C ARG A 435 10.68 -5.19 -38.34
N LYS A 436 9.82 -5.43 -39.32
CA LYS A 436 9.43 -4.43 -40.34
C LYS A 436 8.65 -3.26 -39.71
N ALA A 437 7.66 -3.53 -38.87
CA ALA A 437 6.86 -2.51 -38.19
C ALA A 437 7.69 -1.70 -37.17
N SER A 438 8.56 -2.36 -36.42
CA SER A 438 9.51 -1.74 -35.48
C SER A 438 10.46 -0.76 -36.19
N LYS A 439 11.05 -1.15 -37.32
CA LYS A 439 11.89 -0.26 -38.15
C LYS A 439 11.15 0.98 -38.66
N LYS A 440 9.82 0.90 -38.81
CA LYS A 440 8.95 2.04 -39.18
C LYS A 440 8.49 2.86 -37.98
N GLY A 441 8.96 2.55 -36.78
CA GLY A 441 8.71 3.33 -35.57
C GLY A 441 7.55 2.83 -34.70
N CYS A 442 6.92 1.69 -35.02
CA CYS A 442 5.83 1.12 -34.20
C CYS A 442 6.36 0.63 -32.84
N VAL A 443 5.99 1.34 -31.77
CA VAL A 443 6.51 1.08 -30.41
C VAL A 443 6.05 -0.28 -29.88
N ILE A 444 4.78 -0.64 -30.11
CA ILE A 444 4.22 -1.94 -29.69
C ILE A 444 4.90 -3.09 -30.44
N ALA A 445 5.16 -2.93 -31.74
CA ALA A 445 5.94 -3.91 -32.50
C ALA A 445 7.39 -4.03 -32.01
N THR A 446 8.03 -2.92 -31.57
CA THR A 446 9.36 -2.96 -30.95
C THR A 446 9.33 -3.76 -29.64
N TYR A 447 8.30 -3.58 -28.80
CA TYR A 447 8.11 -4.37 -27.59
C TYR A 447 7.88 -5.86 -27.88
N ARG A 448 6.99 -6.21 -28.81
CA ARG A 448 6.78 -7.61 -29.24
C ARG A 448 8.04 -8.23 -29.84
N LEU A 449 8.79 -7.47 -30.64
CA LEU A 449 10.06 -7.96 -31.18
C LEU A 449 11.06 -8.30 -30.06
N ALA A 450 11.08 -7.49 -28.99
CA ALA A 450 11.90 -7.78 -27.80
C ALA A 450 11.47 -9.08 -27.11
N THR A 451 10.16 -9.33 -26.97
CA THR A 451 9.65 -10.57 -26.35
C THR A 451 10.02 -11.80 -27.20
N LEU A 452 9.95 -11.70 -28.53
CA LEU A 452 10.38 -12.80 -29.42
C LEU A 452 11.87 -13.13 -29.26
N TYR A 453 12.75 -12.13 -29.08
CA TYR A 453 14.17 -12.37 -28.79
C TYR A 453 14.39 -12.94 -27.38
N GLU A 454 13.60 -12.53 -26.38
CA GLU A 454 13.66 -13.10 -25.02
C GLU A 454 13.29 -14.60 -25.02
N GLU A 455 12.24 -14.96 -25.76
CA GLU A 455 11.66 -16.32 -25.77
C GLU A 455 12.25 -17.22 -26.85
N GLY A 456 12.84 -16.66 -27.91
CA GLY A 456 13.38 -17.40 -29.05
C GLY A 456 12.31 -17.89 -30.02
N ILE A 457 11.25 -17.09 -30.21
CA ILE A 457 10.12 -17.42 -31.09
C ILE A 457 10.42 -16.92 -32.51
N GLY A 458 10.49 -17.83 -33.48
CA GLY A 458 10.82 -17.50 -34.88
C GLY A 458 12.27 -17.06 -35.12
N ILE A 459 13.10 -16.98 -34.08
CA ILE A 459 14.51 -16.61 -34.11
C ILE A 459 15.24 -17.24 -32.91
N GLY A 460 16.58 -17.28 -32.91
CA GLY A 460 17.33 -17.71 -31.71
C GLY A 460 17.16 -16.74 -30.53
N LYS A 461 17.21 -17.28 -29.31
CA LYS A 461 17.19 -16.47 -28.08
C LYS A 461 18.37 -15.50 -28.04
N ASP A 462 18.10 -14.23 -27.78
CA ASP A 462 19.11 -13.18 -27.61
C ASP A 462 18.64 -12.17 -26.56
N GLN A 463 19.12 -12.36 -25.32
CA GLN A 463 18.73 -11.52 -24.19
C GLN A 463 19.26 -10.10 -24.29
N THR A 464 20.45 -9.90 -24.90
CA THR A 464 21.03 -8.56 -25.07
C THR A 464 20.21 -7.77 -26.09
N LYS A 465 19.81 -8.39 -27.19
CA LYS A 465 18.93 -7.76 -28.17
C LYS A 465 17.54 -7.47 -27.61
N ALA A 466 16.98 -8.39 -26.83
CA ALA A 466 15.72 -8.14 -26.12
C ALA A 466 15.82 -6.92 -25.19
N PHE A 467 16.88 -6.83 -24.39
CA PHE A 467 17.12 -5.70 -23.49
C PHE A 467 17.23 -4.36 -24.24
N GLU A 468 17.97 -4.32 -25.36
CA GLU A 468 18.09 -3.12 -26.20
C GLU A 468 16.73 -2.65 -26.74
N LEU A 469 15.91 -3.58 -27.24
CA LEU A 469 14.59 -3.27 -27.79
C LEU A 469 13.58 -2.89 -26.69
N TYR A 470 13.63 -3.52 -25.52
CA TYR A 470 12.86 -3.07 -24.35
C TYR A 470 13.25 -1.64 -23.95
N ARG A 471 14.54 -1.31 -23.99
CA ARG A 471 15.03 0.05 -23.72
C ARG A 471 14.51 1.06 -24.74
N GLU A 472 14.50 0.70 -26.03
CA GLU A 472 13.96 1.54 -27.09
C GLU A 472 12.45 1.80 -26.90
N ALA A 473 11.67 0.75 -26.65
CA ALA A 473 10.23 0.88 -26.42
C ALA A 473 9.91 1.67 -25.13
N ALA A 474 10.67 1.45 -24.05
CA ALA A 474 10.52 2.16 -22.79
C ALA A 474 10.92 3.65 -22.87
N ALA A 475 11.85 4.01 -23.76
CA ALA A 475 12.20 5.41 -24.04
C ALA A 475 11.03 6.18 -24.70
N LYS A 476 10.13 5.46 -25.38
CA LYS A 476 8.85 5.97 -25.91
C LYS A 476 7.69 5.69 -24.95
N ASP A 477 8.00 5.51 -23.67
CA ASP A 477 7.04 5.37 -22.56
C ASP A 477 6.08 4.16 -22.63
N HIS A 478 6.43 3.12 -23.40
CA HIS A 478 5.68 1.85 -23.39
C HIS A 478 5.76 1.19 -22.01
N VAL A 479 4.61 0.99 -21.37
CA VAL A 479 4.51 0.62 -19.95
C VAL A 479 5.07 -0.78 -19.68
N ASP A 480 4.71 -1.78 -20.48
CA ASP A 480 5.24 -3.15 -20.30
C ASP A 480 6.75 -3.23 -20.54
N ALA A 481 7.28 -2.43 -21.48
CA ALA A 481 8.72 -2.36 -21.73
C ALA A 481 9.46 -1.75 -20.52
N ILE A 482 8.90 -0.71 -19.90
CA ILE A 482 9.43 -0.13 -18.64
C ILE A 482 9.46 -1.20 -17.55
N TYR A 483 8.38 -1.98 -17.40
CA TYR A 483 8.32 -3.08 -16.43
C TYR A 483 9.34 -4.19 -16.74
N LYS A 484 9.45 -4.61 -18.01
CA LYS A 484 10.42 -5.61 -18.47
C LYS A 484 11.87 -5.18 -18.24
N LEU A 485 12.19 -3.89 -18.36
CA LEU A 485 13.50 -3.38 -17.96
C LEU A 485 13.77 -3.58 -16.47
N GLY A 486 12.76 -3.38 -15.62
CA GLY A 486 12.85 -3.69 -14.19
C GLY A 486 13.26 -5.15 -13.95
N ILE A 487 12.56 -6.08 -14.60
CA ILE A 487 12.86 -7.52 -14.57
C ILE A 487 14.27 -7.81 -15.11
N CYS A 488 14.68 -7.16 -16.20
CA CYS A 488 16.01 -7.36 -16.78
C CYS A 488 17.13 -6.95 -15.81
N PHE A 489 16.95 -5.83 -15.09
CA PHE A 489 17.90 -5.41 -14.06
C PHE A 489 17.86 -6.29 -12.81
N GLU A 490 16.71 -6.77 -12.38
CA GLU A 490 16.57 -7.63 -11.19
C GLU A 490 17.31 -8.97 -11.37
N TYR A 491 17.17 -9.58 -12.55
CA TYR A 491 17.73 -10.90 -12.85
C TYR A 491 19.02 -10.86 -13.68
N GLY A 492 19.46 -9.69 -14.15
CA GLY A 492 20.61 -9.55 -15.04
C GLY A 492 20.38 -10.16 -16.44
N LYS A 493 19.15 -10.08 -16.97
CA LYS A 493 18.83 -10.57 -18.33
C LYS A 493 19.29 -9.57 -19.38
N GLY A 494 20.28 -9.92 -20.19
CA GLY A 494 20.81 -9.04 -21.24
C GLY A 494 21.57 -7.81 -20.75
N THR A 495 21.72 -7.65 -19.43
CA THR A 495 22.41 -6.54 -18.74
C THR A 495 23.01 -7.03 -17.42
N LYS A 496 23.83 -6.21 -16.76
CA LYS A 496 24.32 -6.54 -15.41
C LYS A 496 23.18 -6.38 -14.39
N LYS A 497 23.07 -7.34 -13.46
CA LYS A 497 22.12 -7.27 -12.35
C LYS A 497 22.30 -5.97 -11.54
N SER A 498 21.19 -5.29 -11.22
CA SER A 498 21.16 -4.07 -10.42
C SER A 498 19.79 -3.85 -9.77
N ASP A 499 19.71 -4.15 -8.48
CA ASP A 499 18.46 -4.02 -7.72
C ASP A 499 17.96 -2.57 -7.65
N ILE A 500 18.88 -1.60 -7.56
CA ILE A 500 18.55 -0.15 -7.55
C ILE A 500 17.89 0.26 -8.88
N GLN A 501 18.39 -0.24 -10.02
CA GLN A 501 17.78 0.06 -11.32
C GLN A 501 16.42 -0.64 -11.45
N ALA A 502 16.32 -1.90 -11.01
CA ALA A 502 15.05 -2.63 -11.00
C ALA A 502 13.97 -1.85 -10.23
N PHE A 503 14.29 -1.40 -9.01
CA PHE A 503 13.42 -0.56 -8.19
C PHE A 503 12.97 0.71 -8.92
N LYS A 504 13.90 1.45 -9.54
CA LYS A 504 13.57 2.67 -10.29
C LYS A 504 12.59 2.41 -11.45
N PHE A 505 12.79 1.33 -12.20
CA PHE A 505 11.89 0.98 -13.30
C PHE A 505 10.52 0.49 -12.81
N TYR A 506 10.46 -0.24 -11.69
CA TYR A 506 9.19 -0.60 -11.04
C TYR A 506 8.41 0.61 -10.54
N VAL A 507 9.09 1.61 -9.95
CA VAL A 507 8.48 2.89 -9.59
C VAL A 507 7.94 3.61 -10.84
N LYS A 508 8.73 3.66 -11.93
CA LYS A 508 8.30 4.32 -13.18
C LYS A 508 7.06 3.64 -13.78
N ALA A 509 7.02 2.31 -13.82
CA ALA A 509 5.86 1.55 -14.33
C ALA A 509 4.64 1.68 -13.38
N THR A 510 4.85 1.69 -12.07
CA THR A 510 3.80 1.88 -11.05
C THR A 510 3.10 3.23 -11.17
N ARG A 511 3.85 4.32 -11.43
CA ARG A 511 3.28 5.65 -11.68
C ARG A 511 2.35 5.69 -12.90
N LYS A 512 2.52 4.75 -13.84
CA LYS A 512 1.64 4.57 -15.02
C LYS A 512 0.55 3.50 -14.79
N GLY A 513 0.35 3.04 -13.54
CA GLY A 513 -0.72 2.11 -13.18
C GLY A 513 -0.44 0.63 -13.49
N HIS A 514 0.81 0.25 -13.78
CA HIS A 514 1.13 -1.13 -14.16
C HIS A 514 1.05 -2.09 -12.96
N ILE A 515 -0.02 -2.90 -12.90
CA ILE A 515 -0.34 -3.76 -11.75
C ILE A 515 0.80 -4.73 -11.37
N PRO A 516 1.42 -5.50 -12.29
CA PRO A 516 2.55 -6.36 -11.92
C PRO A 516 3.77 -5.59 -11.41
N ALA A 517 3.98 -4.35 -11.87
CA ALA A 517 5.07 -3.52 -11.36
C ALA A 517 4.79 -3.02 -9.95
N MET A 518 3.52 -2.71 -9.64
CA MET A 518 3.09 -2.34 -8.29
C MET A 518 3.28 -3.50 -7.30
N TYR A 519 2.95 -4.71 -7.73
CA TYR A 519 3.20 -5.92 -6.96
C TYR A 519 4.70 -6.13 -6.69
N ASN A 520 5.54 -6.07 -7.74
CA ASN A 520 6.99 -6.21 -7.58
C ASN A 520 7.61 -5.07 -6.77
N LEU A 521 7.07 -3.85 -6.84
CA LEU A 521 7.48 -2.76 -5.98
C LEU A 521 7.15 -3.03 -4.50
N GLY A 522 6.01 -3.68 -4.23
CA GLY A 522 5.68 -4.19 -2.90
C GLY A 522 6.73 -5.20 -2.40
N LEU A 523 7.14 -6.14 -3.26
CA LEU A 523 8.22 -7.09 -2.95
C LEU A 523 9.56 -6.38 -2.71
N CYS A 524 9.86 -5.32 -3.46
CA CYS A 524 11.07 -4.53 -3.23
C CYS A 524 11.09 -3.89 -1.84
N PHE A 525 9.96 -3.36 -1.38
CA PHE A 525 9.85 -2.81 -0.02
C PHE A 525 9.84 -3.89 1.07
N GLU A 526 9.25 -5.06 0.80
CA GLU A 526 9.26 -6.19 1.74
C GLU A 526 10.66 -6.72 2.00
N TYR A 527 11.46 -6.90 0.94
CA TYR A 527 12.77 -7.53 1.01
C TYR A 527 13.95 -6.55 1.01
N GLY A 528 13.70 -5.25 0.81
CA GLY A 528 14.76 -4.25 0.66
C GLY A 528 15.52 -4.38 -0.67
N THR A 529 14.87 -4.84 -1.73
CA THR A 529 15.48 -4.99 -3.06
C THR A 529 15.60 -3.62 -3.73
N GLY A 530 16.79 -3.03 -3.72
CA GLY A 530 17.05 -1.72 -4.34
C GLY A 530 16.51 -0.52 -3.55
N THR A 531 15.97 -0.76 -2.35
CA THR A 531 15.44 0.22 -1.40
C THR A 531 15.65 -0.31 0.03
N GLU A 532 15.42 0.52 1.06
CA GLU A 532 15.31 0.03 2.43
C GLU A 532 14.01 -0.77 2.62
N ILE A 533 14.03 -1.73 3.56
CA ILE A 533 12.83 -2.48 3.96
C ILE A 533 11.79 -1.50 4.52
N ASN A 534 10.57 -1.58 4.01
CA ASN A 534 9.45 -0.76 4.46
C ASN A 534 8.14 -1.54 4.37
N GLU A 535 7.78 -2.20 5.46
CA GLU A 535 6.60 -3.07 5.53
C GLU A 535 5.28 -2.30 5.33
N SER A 536 5.20 -1.03 5.75
CA SER A 536 4.01 -0.19 5.54
C SER A 536 3.78 0.12 4.06
N ASN A 537 4.83 0.48 3.32
CA ASN A 537 4.73 0.70 1.88
C ASN A 537 4.41 -0.60 1.13
N ALA A 538 5.00 -1.73 1.56
CA ALA A 538 4.68 -3.04 1.00
C ALA A 538 3.20 -3.37 1.22
N PHE A 539 2.68 -3.19 2.44
CA PHE A 539 1.28 -3.40 2.79
C PHE A 539 0.33 -2.57 1.93
N GLU A 540 0.55 -1.25 1.80
CA GLU A 540 -0.32 -0.38 1.00
C GLU A 540 -0.33 -0.76 -0.49
N LEU A 541 0.83 -1.16 -1.04
CA LEU A 541 0.92 -1.64 -2.42
C LEU A 541 0.19 -2.99 -2.60
N TYR A 542 0.40 -3.95 -1.70
CA TYR A 542 -0.30 -5.23 -1.75
C TYR A 542 -1.81 -5.05 -1.62
N LYS A 543 -2.27 -4.19 -0.71
CA LYS A 543 -3.68 -3.86 -0.54
C LYS A 543 -4.29 -3.27 -1.81
N LYS A 544 -3.67 -2.25 -2.40
CA LYS A 544 -4.14 -1.61 -3.63
C LYS A 544 -4.20 -2.58 -4.82
N VAL A 545 -3.25 -3.52 -4.89
CA VAL A 545 -3.19 -4.52 -5.96
C VAL A 545 -4.17 -5.68 -5.69
N ALA A 546 -4.39 -6.05 -4.43
CA ALA A 546 -5.37 -7.05 -4.01
C ALA A 546 -6.82 -6.59 -4.24
N GLU A 547 -7.11 -5.29 -4.13
CA GLU A 547 -8.40 -4.68 -4.51
C GLU A 547 -8.73 -4.85 -6.00
N LEU A 548 -7.73 -5.12 -6.84
CA LEU A 548 -7.88 -5.41 -8.27
C LEU A 548 -7.89 -6.93 -8.56
N ASP A 549 -8.15 -7.74 -7.53
CA ASP A 549 -8.20 -9.20 -7.59
C ASP A 549 -6.90 -9.87 -8.10
N HIS A 550 -5.76 -9.20 -7.94
CA HIS A 550 -4.46 -9.79 -8.27
C HIS A 550 -4.07 -10.83 -7.21
N VAL A 551 -4.20 -12.10 -7.59
CA VAL A 551 -4.11 -13.25 -6.69
C VAL A 551 -2.84 -13.31 -5.84
N PRO A 552 -1.60 -13.11 -6.37
CA PRO A 552 -0.40 -13.07 -5.53
C PRO A 552 -0.44 -11.95 -4.48
N ALA A 553 -1.03 -10.79 -4.80
CA ALA A 553 -1.11 -9.68 -3.86
C ALA A 553 -2.15 -9.93 -2.76
N ILE A 554 -3.27 -10.62 -3.07
CA ILE A 554 -4.23 -11.09 -2.06
C ILE A 554 -3.51 -12.00 -1.04
N TYR A 555 -2.70 -12.94 -1.52
CA TYR A 555 -1.90 -13.80 -0.66
C TYR A 555 -0.92 -12.98 0.21
N TRP A 556 -0.14 -12.07 -0.39
CA TRP A 556 0.83 -11.25 0.35
C TRP A 556 0.17 -10.29 1.35
N LEU A 557 -1.03 -9.80 1.06
CA LEU A 557 -1.85 -9.06 2.03
C LEU A 557 -2.24 -9.96 3.21
N GLY A 558 -2.59 -11.23 2.96
CA GLY A 558 -2.80 -12.24 4.00
C GLY A 558 -1.55 -12.45 4.87
N VAL A 559 -0.36 -12.50 4.25
CA VAL A 559 0.93 -12.59 4.95
C VAL A 559 1.17 -11.36 5.85
N CYS A 560 0.79 -10.16 5.39
CA CYS A 560 0.89 -8.95 6.21
C CYS A 560 0.02 -9.05 7.47
N PHE A 561 -1.25 -9.47 7.34
CA PHE A 561 -2.13 -9.65 8.50
C PHE A 561 -1.70 -10.81 9.41
N GLU A 562 -1.16 -11.91 8.87
CA GLU A 562 -0.69 -13.02 9.69
C GLU A 562 0.48 -12.62 10.60
N ASN A 563 1.41 -11.82 10.08
CA ASN A 563 2.67 -11.49 10.76
C ASN A 563 2.70 -10.11 11.40
N GLY A 564 1.69 -9.27 11.13
CA GLY A 564 1.67 -7.87 11.54
C GLY A 564 2.68 -6.99 10.79
N LYS A 565 2.91 -7.26 9.49
CA LYS A 565 3.86 -6.50 8.66
C LYS A 565 3.18 -5.27 8.08
N GLY A 566 3.59 -4.09 8.54
CA GLY A 566 3.03 -2.81 8.11
C GLY A 566 1.60 -2.53 8.59
N ILE A 567 0.98 -3.47 9.32
CA ILE A 567 -0.38 -3.41 9.87
C ILE A 567 -0.47 -4.24 11.16
N GLU A 568 -1.49 -4.05 11.98
CA GLU A 568 -1.72 -4.90 13.15
C GLU A 568 -2.02 -6.35 12.73
N LYS A 569 -1.45 -7.31 13.48
CA LYS A 569 -1.67 -8.74 13.26
C LYS A 569 -3.15 -9.10 13.43
N ASN A 570 -3.74 -9.77 12.44
CA ASN A 570 -5.10 -10.28 12.45
C ASN A 570 -5.22 -11.63 11.71
N GLU A 571 -5.26 -12.71 12.47
CA GLU A 571 -5.28 -14.08 11.93
C GLU A 571 -6.58 -14.41 11.20
N THR A 572 -7.71 -13.83 11.59
CA THR A 572 -9.02 -14.05 10.94
C THR A 572 -9.06 -13.39 9.56
N ILE A 573 -8.54 -12.18 9.42
CA ILE A 573 -8.42 -11.52 8.10
C ILE A 573 -7.42 -12.28 7.22
N ALA A 574 -6.29 -12.72 7.78
CA ALA A 574 -5.33 -13.56 7.06
C ALA A 574 -5.98 -14.83 6.52
N PHE A 575 -6.78 -15.53 7.34
CA PHE A 575 -7.56 -16.69 6.93
C PHE A 575 -8.49 -16.37 5.74
N ILE A 576 -9.27 -15.28 5.81
CA ILE A 576 -10.19 -14.88 4.74
C ILE A 576 -9.45 -14.63 3.43
N LEU A 577 -8.29 -13.96 3.49
CA LEU A 577 -7.47 -13.65 2.32
C LEU A 577 -6.83 -14.90 1.71
N TYR A 578 -6.31 -15.81 2.53
CA TYR A 578 -5.80 -17.10 2.06
C TYR A 578 -6.90 -17.96 1.46
N HIS A 579 -8.08 -18.00 2.08
CA HIS A 579 -9.24 -18.69 1.52
C HIS A 579 -9.65 -18.09 0.16
N LYS A 580 -9.70 -16.76 0.04
CA LYS A 580 -9.98 -16.07 -1.25
C LYS A 580 -8.94 -16.44 -2.31
N ALA A 581 -7.65 -16.32 -2.00
CA ALA A 581 -6.57 -16.62 -2.94
C ALA A 581 -6.55 -18.11 -3.36
N ALA A 582 -6.81 -19.02 -2.42
CA ALA A 582 -6.93 -20.46 -2.68
C ALA A 582 -8.14 -20.77 -3.59
N GLY A 583 -9.30 -20.14 -3.33
CA GLY A 583 -10.49 -20.25 -4.18
C GLY A 583 -10.27 -19.74 -5.61
N MET A 584 -9.34 -18.80 -5.81
CA MET A 584 -8.89 -18.32 -7.12
C MET A 584 -7.76 -19.16 -7.73
N GLY A 585 -7.43 -20.32 -7.15
CA GLY A 585 -6.49 -21.28 -7.72
C GLY A 585 -5.04 -21.13 -7.27
N TYR A 586 -4.71 -20.23 -6.31
CA TYR A 586 -3.34 -19.99 -5.88
C TYR A 586 -2.80 -21.12 -5.01
N ILE A 587 -1.85 -21.86 -5.57
CA ILE A 587 -1.32 -23.11 -5.01
C ILE A 587 -0.67 -22.88 -3.63
N ILE A 588 0.09 -21.79 -3.48
CA ILE A 588 0.75 -21.46 -2.20
C ILE A 588 -0.29 -21.12 -1.12
N ALA A 589 -1.39 -20.44 -1.50
CA ALA A 589 -2.48 -20.15 -0.56
C ALA A 589 -3.25 -21.43 -0.17
N MET A 590 -3.44 -22.39 -1.08
CA MET A 590 -4.07 -23.68 -0.76
C MET A 590 -3.27 -24.41 0.33
N ASN A 591 -1.95 -24.51 0.20
CA ASN A 591 -1.11 -25.10 1.25
C ASN A 591 -1.20 -24.31 2.56
N LYS A 592 -1.17 -22.97 2.49
CA LYS A 592 -1.26 -22.11 3.67
C LYS A 592 -2.61 -22.23 4.39
N LEU A 593 -3.69 -22.35 3.62
CA LEU A 593 -5.05 -22.59 4.12
C LEU A 593 -5.13 -23.93 4.85
N GLY A 594 -4.45 -24.97 4.31
CA GLY A 594 -4.33 -26.26 4.99
C GLY A 594 -3.71 -26.15 6.38
N ILE A 595 -2.61 -25.39 6.51
CA ILE A 595 -1.96 -25.13 7.79
C ILE A 595 -2.90 -24.39 8.75
N PHE A 596 -3.63 -23.39 8.26
CA PHE A 596 -4.58 -22.63 9.08
C PHE A 596 -5.71 -23.49 9.64
N TYR A 597 -6.25 -24.41 8.83
CA TYR A 597 -7.24 -25.38 9.29
C TYR A 597 -6.65 -26.40 10.26
N GLN A 598 -5.43 -26.89 10.03
CA GLN A 598 -4.79 -27.88 10.88
C GLN A 598 -4.47 -27.33 12.28
N GLU A 599 -3.97 -26.09 12.34
CA GLU A 599 -3.55 -25.46 13.60
C GLU A 599 -4.66 -24.64 14.28
N GLY A 600 -5.76 -24.36 13.57
CA GLY A 600 -6.85 -23.52 14.09
C GLY A 600 -6.47 -22.05 14.19
N ILE A 601 -5.74 -21.53 13.20
CA ILE A 601 -5.28 -20.13 13.15
C ILE A 601 -6.36 -19.27 12.50
N GLY A 602 -6.90 -18.30 13.23
CA GLY A 602 -7.97 -17.41 12.73
C GLY A 602 -9.32 -18.08 12.45
N ILE A 603 -9.41 -19.41 12.60
CA ILE A 603 -10.61 -20.25 12.45
C ILE A 603 -10.51 -21.47 13.37
N ALA A 604 -11.63 -22.15 13.66
CA ALA A 604 -11.61 -23.41 14.39
C ALA A 604 -10.83 -24.50 13.64
N LYS A 605 -10.07 -25.31 14.39
CA LYS A 605 -9.31 -26.44 13.87
C LYS A 605 -10.23 -27.41 13.11
N ASN A 606 -9.83 -27.80 11.89
CA ASN A 606 -10.56 -28.73 11.04
C ASN A 606 -9.61 -29.57 10.17
N GLU A 607 -9.33 -30.80 10.61
CA GLU A 607 -8.39 -31.70 9.94
C GLU A 607 -8.89 -32.18 8.57
N ASN A 608 -10.21 -32.25 8.34
CA ASN A 608 -10.78 -32.61 7.04
C ASN A 608 -10.54 -31.53 5.98
N GLU A 609 -10.75 -30.26 6.34
CA GLU A 609 -10.51 -29.15 5.42
C GLU A 609 -9.01 -28.89 5.22
N ALA A 610 -8.17 -29.17 6.23
CA ALA A 610 -6.72 -29.20 6.08
C ALA A 610 -6.29 -30.23 5.03
N PHE A 611 -6.76 -31.48 5.18
CA PHE A 611 -6.49 -32.57 4.25
C PHE A 611 -6.90 -32.20 2.81
N LYS A 612 -8.12 -31.69 2.60
CA LYS A 612 -8.60 -31.28 1.27
C LYS A 612 -7.73 -30.18 0.66
N SER A 613 -7.31 -29.20 1.47
CA SER A 613 -6.48 -28.09 1.01
C SER A 613 -5.09 -28.57 0.58
N TYR A 614 -4.47 -29.47 1.35
CA TYR A 614 -3.20 -30.11 0.98
C TYR A 614 -3.35 -30.99 -0.26
N GLU A 615 -4.42 -31.78 -0.36
CA GLU A 615 -4.69 -32.64 -1.51
C GLU A 615 -4.83 -31.83 -2.82
N LEU A 616 -5.56 -30.70 -2.78
CA LEU A 616 -5.70 -29.80 -3.92
C LEU A 616 -4.36 -29.18 -4.35
N ALA A 617 -3.52 -28.77 -3.41
CA ALA A 617 -2.20 -28.22 -3.70
C ALA A 617 -1.21 -29.31 -4.20
N ALA A 618 -1.25 -30.51 -3.61
CA ALA A 618 -0.44 -31.65 -3.99
C ALA A 618 -0.78 -32.14 -5.42
N LYS A 619 -2.07 -32.17 -5.80
CA LYS A 619 -2.52 -32.44 -7.18
C LYS A 619 -1.95 -31.46 -8.21
N LYS A 620 -1.58 -30.25 -7.79
CA LYS A 620 -0.90 -29.23 -8.60
C LYS A 620 0.62 -29.24 -8.44
N ASP A 621 1.16 -30.35 -7.93
CA ASP A 621 2.58 -30.62 -7.77
C ASP A 621 3.34 -29.70 -6.79
N HIS A 622 2.63 -29.16 -5.77
CA HIS A 622 3.25 -28.33 -4.75
C HIS A 622 3.99 -29.14 -3.70
N VAL A 623 5.32 -29.16 -3.79
CA VAL A 623 6.20 -30.00 -2.96
C VAL A 623 5.93 -29.89 -1.44
N PRO A 624 5.82 -28.69 -0.82
CA PRO A 624 5.47 -28.61 0.61
C PRO A 624 4.09 -29.18 0.95
N ALA A 625 3.12 -29.13 0.02
CA ALA A 625 1.79 -29.68 0.25
C ALA A 625 1.77 -31.20 0.10
N ILE A 626 2.56 -31.76 -0.83
CA ILE A 626 2.79 -33.21 -0.95
C ILE A 626 3.33 -33.75 0.40
N TYR A 627 4.34 -33.09 0.97
CA TYR A 627 4.87 -33.43 2.29
C TYR A 627 3.81 -33.31 3.41
N ASN A 628 3.06 -32.21 3.47
CA ASN A 628 2.02 -32.02 4.48
C ASN A 628 0.88 -33.03 4.35
N LEU A 629 0.55 -33.44 3.11
CA LEU A 629 -0.41 -34.50 2.84
C LEU A 629 0.12 -35.85 3.35
N GLY A 630 1.40 -36.14 3.14
CA GLY A 630 2.07 -37.32 3.72
C GLY A 630 1.93 -37.36 5.25
N LEU A 631 2.13 -36.22 5.94
CA LEU A 631 1.91 -36.13 7.39
C LEU A 631 0.45 -36.40 7.79
N CYS A 632 -0.52 -36.00 6.97
CA CYS A 632 -1.93 -36.33 7.21
C CYS A 632 -2.22 -37.82 7.05
N TYR A 633 -1.52 -38.51 6.15
CA TYR A 633 -1.62 -39.97 5.99
C TYR A 633 -0.81 -40.74 7.05
N GLU A 634 0.23 -40.15 7.63
CA GLU A 634 0.98 -40.82 8.70
C GLU A 634 0.23 -40.74 10.05
N ASN A 635 -0.26 -39.54 10.42
CA ASN A 635 -0.72 -39.25 11.79
C ASN A 635 -2.08 -38.52 11.84
N GLY A 636 -2.76 -38.33 10.71
CA GLY A 636 -3.99 -37.53 10.60
C GLY A 636 -5.29 -38.36 10.50
N ILE A 637 -6.29 -37.82 9.82
CA ILE A 637 -7.65 -38.39 9.74
C ILE A 637 -7.80 -39.58 8.79
N LYS A 638 -6.83 -39.81 7.90
CA LYS A 638 -6.84 -40.88 6.90
C LYS A 638 -5.53 -41.63 6.99
N VAL A 639 -5.27 -42.25 8.14
CA VAL A 639 -4.00 -42.93 8.36
C VAL A 639 -3.80 -44.05 7.33
N ASP A 640 -2.74 -43.96 6.53
CA ASP A 640 -2.28 -44.94 5.56
C ASP A 640 -0.77 -44.78 5.40
N GLU A 641 -0.02 -45.73 5.98
CA GLU A 641 1.44 -45.69 6.00
C GLU A 641 2.07 -45.83 4.60
N PHE A 642 1.41 -46.54 3.69
CA PHE A 642 1.89 -46.73 2.32
C PHE A 642 1.74 -45.44 1.51
N GLU A 643 0.58 -44.77 1.60
CA GLU A 643 0.37 -43.47 0.95
C GLU A 643 1.26 -42.37 1.55
N ALA A 644 1.49 -42.39 2.87
CA ALA A 644 2.44 -41.48 3.50
C ALA A 644 3.85 -41.66 2.93
N PHE A 645 4.29 -42.91 2.78
CA PHE A 645 5.59 -43.27 2.19
C PHE A 645 5.73 -42.75 0.75
N GLU A 646 4.76 -43.03 -0.13
CA GLU A 646 4.78 -42.59 -1.54
C GLU A 646 4.85 -41.06 -1.66
N LEU A 647 4.10 -40.33 -0.83
CA LEU A 647 4.13 -38.87 -0.79
C LEU A 647 5.46 -38.32 -0.27
N TYR A 648 6.07 -38.97 0.72
CA TYR A 648 7.40 -38.60 1.20
C TYR A 648 8.48 -38.87 0.15
N GLU A 649 8.41 -40.00 -0.55
CA GLU A 649 9.30 -40.31 -1.67
C GLU A 649 9.20 -39.25 -2.75
N GLN A 650 7.98 -38.96 -3.20
CA GLN A 650 7.71 -37.96 -4.23
C GLN A 650 8.25 -36.57 -3.86
N ALA A 651 8.03 -36.12 -2.62
CA ALA A 651 8.54 -34.83 -2.15
C ALA A 651 10.08 -34.84 -1.99
N ALA A 652 10.66 -35.96 -1.55
CA ALA A 652 12.08 -36.14 -1.36
C ALA A 652 12.86 -36.12 -2.70
N GLU A 653 12.35 -36.78 -3.73
CA GLU A 653 12.90 -36.76 -5.09
C GLU A 653 12.96 -35.34 -5.65
N LYS A 654 11.97 -34.51 -5.30
CA LYS A 654 11.91 -33.08 -5.67
C LYS A 654 12.75 -32.18 -4.78
N GLY A 655 13.57 -32.76 -3.90
CA GLY A 655 14.53 -32.05 -3.08
C GLY A 655 13.99 -31.55 -1.74
N HIS A 656 12.79 -31.95 -1.31
CA HIS A 656 12.24 -31.53 -0.02
C HIS A 656 13.02 -32.15 1.15
N VAL A 657 13.70 -31.30 1.92
CA VAL A 657 14.62 -31.72 2.98
C VAL A 657 13.92 -32.50 4.09
N LEU A 658 12.75 -32.05 4.54
CA LEU A 658 12.00 -32.76 5.59
C LEU A 658 11.41 -34.08 5.08
N ALA A 659 11.07 -34.16 3.80
CA ALA A 659 10.55 -35.40 3.23
C ALA A 659 11.65 -36.45 3.09
N LYS A 660 12.88 -36.06 2.70
CA LYS A 660 14.05 -36.94 2.70
C LYS A 660 14.32 -37.56 4.07
N TYR A 661 14.16 -36.77 5.13
CA TYR A 661 14.29 -37.26 6.49
C TYR A 661 13.17 -38.25 6.86
N GLN A 662 11.90 -37.89 6.60
CA GLN A 662 10.77 -38.79 6.89
C GLN A 662 10.85 -40.10 6.10
N LEU A 663 11.27 -40.03 4.84
CA LEU A 663 11.53 -41.21 4.02
C LEU A 663 12.64 -42.10 4.62
N GLY A 664 13.68 -41.49 5.17
CA GLY A 664 14.72 -42.18 5.93
C GLY A 664 14.17 -42.95 7.14
N LEU A 665 13.26 -42.33 7.90
CA LEU A 665 12.57 -42.98 9.01
C LEU A 665 11.65 -44.11 8.52
N CYS A 666 10.94 -43.93 7.42
CA CYS A 666 10.08 -44.98 6.85
C CYS A 666 10.88 -46.26 6.54
N TYR A 667 12.07 -46.14 5.93
CA TYR A 667 12.94 -47.28 5.66
C TYR A 667 13.60 -47.88 6.91
N GLU A 668 13.86 -47.09 7.95
CA GLU A 668 14.44 -47.56 9.21
C GLU A 668 13.44 -48.38 10.03
N TYR A 669 12.20 -47.88 10.13
CA TYR A 669 11.14 -48.44 10.97
C TYR A 669 10.12 -49.31 10.23
N GLU A 670 10.33 -49.57 8.94
CA GLU A 670 9.43 -50.36 8.08
C GLU A 670 8.01 -49.77 8.00
N ILE A 671 7.90 -48.44 7.98
CA ILE A 671 6.60 -47.73 7.84
C ILE A 671 6.28 -47.65 6.34
N GLY A 672 5.27 -48.38 5.90
CA GLY A 672 4.79 -48.36 4.52
C GLY A 672 5.69 -49.04 3.47
N THR A 673 6.85 -49.60 3.83
CA THR A 673 7.79 -50.24 2.88
C THR A 673 8.74 -51.26 3.57
N GLU A 674 9.40 -52.12 2.78
CA GLU A 674 10.46 -53.03 3.26
C GLU A 674 11.82 -52.30 3.41
N LYS A 675 12.71 -52.81 4.28
CA LYS A 675 14.03 -52.21 4.55
C LYS A 675 14.88 -51.95 3.30
N ASN A 676 15.41 -50.72 3.15
CA ASN A 676 16.37 -50.35 2.11
C ASN A 676 17.68 -49.77 2.70
N GLN A 677 18.81 -50.47 2.47
CA GLN A 677 20.13 -50.13 3.01
C GLN A 677 20.78 -48.89 2.37
N GLU A 678 20.36 -48.46 1.18
CA GLU A 678 20.93 -47.31 0.47
C GLU A 678 20.36 -45.98 1.00
N TYR A 679 19.05 -45.93 1.26
CA TYR A 679 18.41 -44.79 1.92
C TYR A 679 18.73 -44.68 3.41
N GLN A 680 19.03 -45.80 4.09
CA GLN A 680 19.63 -45.77 5.45
C GLN A 680 20.94 -44.97 5.48
N ARG A 681 21.79 -45.06 4.45
CA ARG A 681 23.05 -44.29 4.35
C ARG A 681 22.82 -42.82 4.02
N ILE A 682 21.75 -42.47 3.31
CA ILE A 682 21.38 -41.08 3.03
C ILE A 682 20.84 -40.39 4.29
N ALA A 683 20.05 -41.12 5.11
CA ALA A 683 19.55 -40.66 6.41
C ALA A 683 20.66 -40.57 7.48
N GLN A 684 21.59 -41.54 7.52
CA GLN A 684 22.74 -41.56 8.43
C GLN A 684 23.91 -40.67 7.99
N GLY A 685 23.87 -40.09 6.78
CA GLY A 685 25.05 -39.45 6.17
C GLY A 685 25.08 -37.92 6.18
N SER A 686 24.04 -37.23 6.64
CA SER A 686 24.02 -35.75 6.65
C SER A 686 23.84 -35.21 8.06
N CYS A 687 24.95 -34.98 8.75
CA CYS A 687 24.98 -34.30 10.05
C CYS A 687 24.31 -32.91 10.02
N ASP A 688 24.25 -32.25 8.86
CA ASP A 688 23.48 -31.03 8.62
C ASP A 688 21.96 -31.27 8.79
N LEU A 689 21.43 -32.36 8.24
CA LEU A 689 20.01 -32.72 8.32
C LEU A 689 19.59 -33.02 9.77
N ILE A 690 20.42 -33.78 10.49
CA ILE A 690 20.23 -34.11 11.91
C ILE A 690 20.26 -32.83 12.76
N TYR A 691 21.19 -31.91 12.47
CA TYR A 691 21.27 -30.61 13.12
C TYR A 691 20.01 -29.74 12.90
N TYR A 692 19.51 -29.65 11.67
CA TYR A 692 18.31 -28.87 11.37
C TYR A 692 17.06 -29.41 12.09
N LEU A 693 16.97 -30.73 12.26
CA LEU A 693 15.90 -31.34 13.05
C LEU A 693 16.04 -31.04 14.54
N GLY A 694 17.27 -31.03 15.07
CA GLY A 694 17.54 -30.56 16.44
C GLY A 694 17.01 -29.14 16.66
N ASN A 695 17.27 -28.23 15.72
CA ASN A 695 16.75 -26.86 15.77
C ASN A 695 15.22 -26.79 15.73
N TYR A 696 14.57 -27.70 15.00
CA TYR A 696 13.11 -27.79 14.94
C TYR A 696 12.52 -28.17 16.31
N TYR A 697 12.99 -29.26 16.92
CA TYR A 697 12.50 -29.70 18.23
C TYR A 697 12.78 -28.68 19.35
N GLN A 698 13.89 -27.95 19.26
CA GLN A 698 14.20 -26.87 20.20
C GLN A 698 13.17 -25.73 20.18
N ARG A 699 12.51 -25.47 19.03
CA ARG A 699 11.55 -24.35 18.87
C ARG A 699 10.15 -24.64 19.43
N GLU A 700 9.77 -25.91 19.58
CA GLU A 700 8.41 -26.29 19.98
C GLU A 700 8.14 -26.23 21.51
N THR A 701 9.10 -25.76 22.32
CA THR A 701 8.96 -25.45 23.76
C THR A 701 8.17 -26.48 24.59
N ARG A 702 8.57 -27.76 24.54
CA ARG A 702 8.12 -28.81 25.47
C ARG A 702 9.34 -29.53 26.04
N THR A 703 9.32 -29.87 27.33
CA THR A 703 10.47 -30.50 28.04
C THR A 703 10.93 -31.81 27.39
N LYS A 704 10.01 -32.57 26.78
CA LYS A 704 10.31 -33.81 26.02
C LYS A 704 11.05 -33.52 24.70
N HIS A 705 10.81 -32.37 24.08
CA HIS A 705 11.45 -31.97 22.82
C HIS A 705 12.86 -31.41 23.04
N GLU A 706 13.15 -30.83 24.21
CA GLU A 706 14.51 -30.39 24.57
C GLU A 706 15.49 -31.56 24.71
N ILE A 707 15.05 -32.69 25.30
CA ILE A 707 15.87 -33.91 25.40
C ILE A 707 16.15 -34.47 24.00
N LYS A 708 15.13 -34.51 23.14
CA LYS A 708 15.27 -35.00 21.76
C LYS A 708 16.17 -34.09 20.90
N ALA A 709 16.05 -32.77 21.06
CA ALA A 709 16.94 -31.81 20.41
C ALA A 709 18.40 -32.02 20.85
N LEU A 710 18.63 -32.23 22.15
CA LEU A 710 19.96 -32.52 22.69
C LEU A 710 20.55 -33.82 22.11
N GLU A 711 19.76 -34.89 21.96
CA GLU A 711 20.19 -36.15 21.35
C GLU A 711 20.63 -35.95 19.90
N LEU A 712 19.81 -35.26 19.10
CA LEU A 712 20.13 -34.94 17.70
C LEU A 712 21.39 -34.06 17.58
N TYR A 713 21.57 -33.08 18.47
CA TYR A 713 22.81 -32.30 18.49
C TYR A 713 24.04 -33.14 18.86
N LYS A 714 23.91 -34.14 19.74
CA LYS A 714 25.01 -35.07 20.05
C LYS A 714 25.36 -35.92 18.84
N GLU A 715 24.35 -36.43 18.14
CA GLU A 715 24.52 -37.24 16.96
C GLU A 715 25.22 -36.46 15.84
N ALA A 716 24.72 -35.27 15.48
CA ALA A 716 25.36 -34.40 14.50
C ALA A 716 26.80 -33.99 14.92
N ALA A 717 27.05 -33.82 16.22
CA ALA A 717 28.37 -33.48 16.73
C ALA A 717 29.39 -34.64 16.66
N ILE A 718 28.95 -35.91 16.70
CA ILE A 718 29.83 -37.09 16.54
C ILE A 718 30.53 -37.05 15.17
N ASP A 719 29.80 -36.59 14.14
CA ASP A 719 30.32 -36.43 12.78
C ASP A 719 31.07 -35.11 12.56
N GLY A 720 31.34 -34.34 13.62
CA GLY A 720 32.11 -33.09 13.57
C GLY A 720 31.32 -31.86 13.09
N HIS A 721 29.98 -31.89 13.12
CA HIS A 721 29.18 -30.74 12.73
C HIS A 721 29.33 -29.58 13.73
N ILE A 722 30.10 -28.56 13.33
CA ILE A 722 30.52 -27.46 14.21
C ILE A 722 29.34 -26.66 14.81
N PRO A 723 28.28 -26.30 14.06
CA PRO A 723 27.13 -25.64 14.67
C PRO A 723 26.40 -26.51 15.71
N ALA A 724 26.42 -27.84 15.58
CA ALA A 724 25.82 -28.74 16.57
C ALA A 724 26.65 -28.76 17.86
N ILE A 725 27.99 -28.79 17.75
CA ILE A 725 28.90 -28.67 18.90
C ILE A 725 28.64 -27.35 19.66
N TYR A 726 28.43 -26.24 18.94
CA TYR A 726 28.05 -24.96 19.56
C TYR A 726 26.69 -25.04 20.28
N GLN A 727 25.67 -25.67 19.67
CA GLN A 727 24.36 -25.86 20.32
C GLN A 727 24.44 -26.74 21.57
N LEU A 728 25.26 -27.80 21.56
CA LEU A 728 25.54 -28.58 22.77
C LEU A 728 26.13 -27.72 23.87
N GLY A 729 27.01 -26.77 23.53
CA GLY A 729 27.54 -25.79 24.47
C GLY A 729 26.43 -24.99 25.16
N LEU A 730 25.47 -24.48 24.38
CA LEU A 730 24.30 -23.74 24.88
C LEU A 730 23.40 -24.61 25.76
N CYS A 731 23.16 -25.87 25.37
CA CYS A 731 22.38 -26.80 26.17
C CYS A 731 23.01 -27.04 27.54
N ASN A 732 24.33 -27.21 27.60
CA ASN A 732 25.04 -27.41 28.87
C ASN A 732 25.13 -26.11 29.70
N GLU A 733 25.22 -24.92 29.07
CA GLU A 733 25.24 -23.63 29.78
C GLU A 733 23.90 -23.33 30.47
N ASN A 734 22.80 -23.61 29.78
CA ASN A 734 21.45 -23.25 30.22
C ASN A 734 20.68 -24.40 30.88
N GLY A 735 21.18 -25.64 30.79
CA GLY A 735 20.47 -26.83 31.28
C GLY A 735 19.29 -27.25 30.40
N ILE A 736 19.39 -27.07 29.08
CA ILE A 736 18.34 -27.43 28.12
C ILE A 736 18.47 -28.93 27.80
N GLY A 737 17.45 -29.72 28.16
CA GLY A 737 17.47 -31.18 27.99
C GLY A 737 18.53 -31.93 28.80
N THR A 738 19.31 -31.24 29.64
CA THR A 738 20.39 -31.80 30.48
C THR A 738 20.62 -30.94 31.72
N GLU A 739 21.37 -31.42 32.70
CA GLU A 739 21.76 -30.59 33.84
C GLU A 739 22.77 -29.50 33.42
N LYS A 740 22.65 -28.33 34.03
CA LYS A 740 23.57 -27.21 33.80
C LYS A 740 25.01 -27.62 34.15
N ASN A 741 25.92 -27.49 33.18
CA ASN A 741 27.33 -27.84 33.30
C ASN A 741 28.24 -26.84 32.57
N GLU A 742 28.68 -25.82 33.31
CA GLU A 742 29.48 -24.71 32.78
C GLU A 742 30.86 -25.15 32.28
N LYS A 743 31.51 -26.13 32.94
CA LYS A 743 32.81 -26.66 32.52
C LYS A 743 32.72 -27.41 31.19
N LYS A 744 31.63 -28.16 30.98
CA LYS A 744 31.38 -28.87 29.72
C LYS A 744 31.01 -27.89 28.60
N ALA A 745 30.19 -26.89 28.89
CA ALA A 745 29.88 -25.81 27.95
C ALA A 745 31.17 -25.09 27.48
N PHE A 746 32.05 -24.73 28.41
CA PHE A 746 33.34 -24.11 28.10
C PHE A 746 34.20 -24.96 27.14
N LYS A 747 34.27 -26.28 27.35
CA LYS A 747 35.00 -27.20 26.46
C LYS A 747 34.40 -27.23 25.05
N LEU A 748 33.08 -27.36 24.94
CA LEU A 748 32.36 -27.41 23.66
C LEU A 748 32.50 -26.10 22.88
N TYR A 749 32.40 -24.95 23.54
CA TYR A 749 32.67 -23.66 22.89
C TYR A 749 34.12 -23.51 22.46
N THR A 750 35.07 -24.02 23.24
CA THR A 750 36.48 -24.04 22.86
C THR A 750 36.72 -24.87 21.60
N GLU A 751 36.05 -26.02 21.49
CA GLU A 751 36.12 -26.89 20.31
C GLU A 751 35.52 -26.22 19.07
N ALA A 752 34.30 -25.69 19.17
CA ALA A 752 33.68 -24.97 18.07
C ALA A 752 34.45 -23.69 17.68
N ALA A 753 35.04 -22.98 18.64
CA ALA A 753 35.87 -21.81 18.39
C ALA A 753 37.19 -22.16 17.67
N LYS A 754 37.81 -23.31 17.96
CA LYS A 754 38.99 -23.81 17.22
C LYS A 754 38.66 -24.11 15.76
N ALA A 755 37.43 -24.52 15.48
CA ALA A 755 36.89 -24.68 14.14
C ALA A 755 36.36 -23.37 13.52
N ASP A 756 36.77 -22.23 14.07
CA ASP A 756 36.51 -20.89 13.55
C ASP A 756 35.03 -20.45 13.55
N HIS A 757 34.19 -21.10 14.37
CA HIS A 757 32.77 -20.74 14.54
C HIS A 757 32.61 -19.42 15.29
N VAL A 758 32.18 -18.37 14.59
CA VAL A 758 32.23 -16.99 15.09
C VAL A 758 31.42 -16.75 16.37
N SER A 759 30.23 -17.35 16.51
CA SER A 759 29.41 -17.24 17.72
C SER A 759 30.05 -17.97 18.91
N ALA A 760 30.80 -19.05 18.65
CA ALA A 760 31.52 -19.78 19.69
C ALA A 760 32.75 -18.99 20.16
N ILE A 761 33.47 -18.34 19.25
CA ILE A 761 34.59 -17.44 19.58
C ILE A 761 34.11 -16.31 20.49
N HIS A 762 33.00 -15.65 20.15
CA HIS A 762 32.43 -14.58 20.97
C HIS A 762 31.97 -15.08 22.34
N LYS A 763 31.22 -16.19 22.37
CA LYS A 763 30.75 -16.81 23.61
C LYS A 763 31.89 -17.22 24.52
N LEU A 764 32.97 -17.78 23.97
CA LEU A 764 34.17 -18.11 24.72
C LEU A 764 34.83 -16.86 25.33
N GLY A 765 34.81 -15.73 24.62
CA GLY A 765 35.24 -14.43 25.16
C GLY A 765 34.45 -14.02 26.42
N LEU A 766 33.13 -14.14 26.37
CA LEU A 766 32.26 -13.85 27.53
C LEU A 766 32.56 -14.75 28.74
N LEU A 767 32.87 -16.04 28.50
CA LEU A 767 33.23 -16.98 29.56
C LEU A 767 34.58 -16.66 30.19
N TYR A 768 35.58 -16.25 29.40
CA TYR A 768 36.85 -15.77 29.94
C TYR A 768 36.71 -14.46 30.70
N GLU A 769 35.86 -13.53 30.25
CA GLU A 769 35.62 -12.28 30.97
C GLU A 769 35.00 -12.55 32.35
N SER A 770 33.93 -13.36 32.38
CA SER A 770 33.16 -13.67 33.60
C SER A 770 33.79 -14.72 34.50
N GLY A 771 34.71 -15.56 34.00
CA GLY A 771 35.25 -16.70 34.74
C GLY A 771 34.24 -17.84 34.93
N ILE A 772 33.29 -18.00 34.01
CA ILE A 772 32.31 -19.09 34.04
C ILE A 772 32.91 -20.32 33.34
N GLY A 773 32.95 -21.46 34.05
CA GLY A 773 33.56 -22.69 33.54
C GLY A 773 35.10 -22.69 33.43
N THR A 774 35.76 -21.54 33.65
CA THR A 774 37.21 -21.34 33.62
C THR A 774 37.65 -20.25 34.61
N LYS A 775 38.95 -19.95 34.74
CA LYS A 775 39.42 -18.75 35.46
C LYS A 775 39.18 -17.51 34.61
N SER A 776 38.78 -16.39 35.24
CA SER A 776 38.63 -15.11 34.54
C SER A 776 39.97 -14.66 33.95
N ASP A 777 39.96 -14.29 32.68
CA ASP A 777 41.09 -13.77 31.92
C ASP A 777 40.60 -12.69 30.94
N LYS A 778 40.72 -11.44 31.35
CA LYS A 778 40.26 -10.28 30.58
C LYS A 778 41.08 -10.06 29.31
N PHE A 779 42.36 -10.45 29.28
CA PHE A 779 43.19 -10.32 28.08
C PHE A 779 42.79 -11.35 27.03
N GLN A 780 42.51 -12.58 27.45
CA GLN A 780 42.00 -13.61 26.56
C GLN A 780 40.60 -13.27 26.03
N ALA A 781 39.73 -12.69 26.87
CA ALA A 781 38.43 -12.18 26.43
C ALA A 781 38.57 -11.12 25.33
N LEU A 782 39.42 -10.10 25.55
CA LEU A 782 39.71 -9.07 24.55
C LEU A 782 40.24 -9.65 23.24
N TYR A 783 41.15 -10.63 23.31
CA TYR A 783 41.69 -11.30 22.13
C TYR A 783 40.59 -11.98 21.31
N LEU A 784 39.68 -12.72 21.96
CA LEU A 784 38.57 -13.40 21.31
C LEU A 784 37.54 -12.42 20.73
N TYR A 785 37.24 -11.33 21.43
CA TYR A 785 36.37 -10.27 20.88
C TYR A 785 36.97 -9.62 19.65
N ARG A 786 38.28 -9.33 19.64
CA ARG A 786 38.98 -8.82 18.44
C ARG A 786 38.94 -9.83 17.30
N LEU A 787 39.11 -11.12 17.59
CA LEU A 787 39.07 -12.18 16.59
C LEU A 787 37.68 -12.30 15.94
N ALA A 788 36.61 -12.32 16.73
CA ALA A 788 35.25 -12.36 16.21
C ALA A 788 34.83 -11.04 15.54
N ALA A 789 35.29 -9.89 16.05
CA ALA A 789 35.04 -8.58 15.44
C ALA A 789 35.68 -8.45 14.05
N LYS A 790 36.87 -9.04 13.82
CA LYS A 790 37.51 -9.12 12.49
C LYS A 790 36.68 -9.89 11.46
N LYS A 791 35.70 -10.69 11.90
CA LYS A 791 34.75 -11.42 11.05
C LYS A 791 33.41 -10.68 10.93
N ASP A 792 33.40 -9.38 11.23
CA ASP A 792 32.21 -8.51 11.22
C ASP A 792 31.05 -8.97 12.13
N TYR A 793 31.34 -9.77 13.17
CA TYR A 793 30.31 -10.26 14.08
C TYR A 793 29.85 -9.19 15.07
N ALA A 794 28.66 -8.63 14.80
CA ALA A 794 28.07 -7.51 15.53
C ALA A 794 28.11 -7.62 17.07
N PRO A 795 27.75 -8.75 17.72
CA PRO A 795 27.85 -8.89 19.18
C PRO A 795 29.29 -8.80 19.72
N ALA A 796 30.28 -9.28 18.97
CA ALA A 796 31.68 -9.17 19.35
C ALA A 796 32.23 -7.74 19.16
N ILE A 797 31.81 -7.05 18.08
CA ILE A 797 32.16 -5.63 17.89
C ILE A 797 31.58 -4.81 19.06
N TYR A 798 30.33 -5.06 19.47
CA TYR A 798 29.76 -4.43 20.66
C TYR A 798 30.58 -4.71 21.93
N SER A 799 30.93 -5.98 22.18
CA SER A 799 31.72 -6.39 23.36
C SER A 799 33.11 -5.75 23.36
N LEU A 800 33.73 -5.60 22.18
CA LEU A 800 34.98 -4.86 22.01
C LEU A 800 34.82 -3.37 22.35
N GLY A 801 33.68 -2.76 22.00
CA GLY A 801 33.34 -1.40 22.41
C GLY A 801 33.28 -1.25 23.93
N LEU A 802 32.67 -2.22 24.63
CA LEU A 802 32.65 -2.26 26.09
C LEU A 802 34.05 -2.41 26.68
N CYS A 803 34.93 -3.21 26.05
CA CYS A 803 36.31 -3.32 26.48
C CYS A 803 37.04 -1.98 26.43
N TYR A 804 36.81 -1.17 25.41
CA TYR A 804 37.38 0.18 25.35
C TYR A 804 36.70 1.15 26.31
N GLU A 805 35.38 1.07 26.51
CA GLU A 805 34.65 1.95 27.44
C GLU A 805 35.08 1.74 28.90
N PHE A 806 35.27 0.48 29.31
CA PHE A 806 35.54 0.10 30.70
C PHE A 806 36.96 -0.39 30.98
N GLY A 807 37.84 -0.45 29.96
CA GLY A 807 39.20 -0.94 30.12
C GLY A 807 39.30 -2.45 30.42
N ILE A 808 38.45 -3.26 29.77
CA ILE A 808 38.45 -4.72 29.97
C ILE A 808 39.57 -5.35 29.13
N GLY A 809 40.67 -5.72 29.79
CA GLY A 809 41.84 -6.31 29.13
C GLY A 809 42.66 -5.32 28.29
N THR A 810 42.31 -4.03 28.35
CA THR A 810 42.97 -2.91 27.65
C THR A 810 42.86 -1.65 28.51
N GLU A 811 43.60 -0.60 28.18
CA GLU A 811 43.35 0.73 28.74
C GLU A 811 41.99 1.29 28.25
N LYS A 812 41.35 2.08 29.11
CA LYS A 812 40.11 2.78 28.79
C LYS A 812 40.34 3.79 27.65
N ASN A 813 39.51 3.73 26.62
CA ASN A 813 39.57 4.60 25.46
C ASN A 813 38.16 4.91 24.91
N GLU A 814 37.62 6.06 25.29
CA GLU A 814 36.25 6.45 24.92
C GLU A 814 36.08 6.73 23.42
N ILE A 815 37.13 7.22 22.75
CA ILE A 815 37.10 7.50 21.30
C ILE A 815 36.99 6.18 20.51
N GLU A 816 37.79 5.18 20.87
CA GLU A 816 37.72 3.86 20.23
C GLU A 816 36.44 3.12 20.60
N ALA A 817 35.92 3.28 21.82
CA ALA A 817 34.60 2.77 22.20
C ALA A 817 33.50 3.35 21.30
N PHE A 818 33.46 4.67 21.14
CA PHE A 818 32.49 5.36 20.28
C PHE A 818 32.58 4.90 18.82
N LYS A 819 33.79 4.83 18.24
CA LYS A 819 33.99 4.33 16.88
C LYS A 819 33.48 2.90 16.74
N THR A 820 33.78 2.04 17.70
CA THR A 820 33.41 0.63 17.69
C THR A 820 31.89 0.46 17.79
N TYR A 821 31.21 1.19 18.69
CA TYR A 821 29.75 1.20 18.76
C TYR A 821 29.10 1.71 17.49
N LYS A 822 29.67 2.75 16.86
CA LYS A 822 29.18 3.27 15.59
C LYS A 822 29.24 2.21 14.49
N VAL A 823 30.32 1.43 14.41
CA VAL A 823 30.45 0.32 13.44
C VAL A 823 29.46 -0.80 13.75
N ALA A 824 29.38 -1.26 15.01
CA ALA A 824 28.44 -2.32 15.39
C ALA A 824 26.97 -1.93 15.13
N ALA A 825 26.61 -0.68 15.41
CA ALA A 825 25.28 -0.16 15.18
C ALA A 825 24.95 -0.04 13.67
N LYS A 826 25.95 0.30 12.82
CA LYS A 826 25.82 0.26 11.36
C LYS A 826 25.57 -1.17 10.86
N ASN A 827 26.17 -2.17 11.51
CA ASN A 827 25.95 -3.60 11.21
C ASN A 827 24.68 -4.17 11.86
N GLY A 828 23.73 -3.31 12.27
CA GLY A 828 22.42 -3.71 12.76
C GLY A 828 22.34 -4.06 14.26
N ASN A 829 23.42 -3.91 15.03
CA ASN A 829 23.39 -4.18 16.47
C ASN A 829 22.57 -3.12 17.24
N VAL A 830 21.40 -3.51 17.73
CA VAL A 830 20.44 -2.62 18.40
C VAL A 830 21.00 -2.06 19.72
N THR A 831 21.68 -2.90 20.52
CA THR A 831 22.31 -2.47 21.78
C THR A 831 23.45 -1.47 21.57
N SER A 832 24.19 -1.58 20.45
CA SER A 832 25.21 -0.59 20.08
C SER A 832 24.59 0.72 19.62
N ARG A 833 23.41 0.68 18.97
CA ARG A 833 22.64 1.90 18.66
C ARG A 833 22.22 2.63 19.93
N TYR A 834 21.71 1.89 20.91
CA TYR A 834 21.46 2.42 22.26
C TYR A 834 22.70 3.08 22.86
N LYS A 835 23.83 2.36 22.90
CA LYS A 835 25.09 2.91 23.42
C LYS A 835 25.58 4.13 22.65
N LEU A 836 25.33 4.20 21.34
CA LEU A 836 25.64 5.38 20.55
C LEU A 836 24.80 6.60 20.99
N GLY A 837 23.52 6.39 21.30
CA GLY A 837 22.67 7.42 21.90
C GLY A 837 23.21 7.90 23.23
N PHE A 838 23.64 6.97 24.07
CA PHE A 838 24.29 7.27 25.36
C PHE A 838 25.59 8.06 25.18
N CYS A 839 26.42 7.69 24.22
CA CYS A 839 27.63 8.46 23.89
C CYS A 839 27.31 9.88 23.42
N TYR A 840 26.25 10.09 22.63
CA TYR A 840 25.84 11.42 22.21
C TYR A 840 25.21 12.25 23.34
N GLU A 841 24.46 11.64 24.25
CA GLU A 841 23.85 12.34 25.40
C GLU A 841 24.91 12.83 26.38
N TYR A 842 25.93 12.01 26.67
CA TYR A 842 26.95 12.30 27.68
C TYR A 842 28.30 12.75 27.12
N GLY A 843 28.46 12.82 25.79
CA GLY A 843 29.72 13.23 25.15
C GLY A 843 30.86 12.21 25.29
N ILE A 844 30.56 10.91 25.38
CA ILE A 844 31.57 9.85 25.55
C ILE A 844 32.22 9.56 24.20
N GLY A 845 33.49 9.93 24.05
CA GLY A 845 34.26 9.72 22.80
C GLY A 845 33.80 10.55 21.60
N THR A 846 32.82 11.43 21.78
CA THR A 846 32.26 12.33 20.75
C THR A 846 31.78 13.63 21.39
N ARG A 847 31.48 14.66 20.58
CA ARG A 847 30.77 15.83 21.07
C ARG A 847 29.32 15.47 21.44
N GLN A 848 28.83 16.09 22.52
CA GLN A 848 27.45 15.96 22.98
C GLN A 848 26.47 16.45 21.91
N SER A 849 25.36 15.73 21.73
CA SER A 849 24.32 16.05 20.76
C SER A 849 23.00 15.38 21.16
N GLU A 850 22.09 16.15 21.74
CA GLU A 850 20.80 15.65 22.21
C GLU A 850 19.91 15.14 21.07
N THR A 851 19.94 15.81 19.91
CA THR A 851 19.21 15.39 18.71
C THR A 851 19.64 13.99 18.23
N LYS A 852 20.96 13.75 18.14
CA LYS A 852 21.50 12.44 17.76
C LYS A 852 21.28 11.38 18.84
N ALA A 853 21.26 11.78 20.11
CA ALA A 853 20.92 10.90 21.22
C ALA A 853 19.47 10.43 21.09
N PHE A 854 18.53 11.37 20.91
CA PHE A 854 17.12 11.10 20.69
C PHE A 854 16.90 10.18 19.48
N GLU A 855 17.49 10.47 18.33
CA GLU A 855 17.40 9.64 17.12
C GLU A 855 17.90 8.21 17.39
N SER A 856 19.05 8.06 18.04
CA SER A 856 19.66 6.76 18.35
C SER A 856 18.80 5.94 19.32
N TYR A 857 18.27 6.58 20.37
CA TYR A 857 17.35 5.92 21.31
C TYR A 857 16.05 5.54 20.63
N ARG A 858 15.48 6.41 19.80
CA ARG A 858 14.26 6.13 19.04
C ARG A 858 14.45 4.94 18.10
N GLU A 859 15.53 4.89 17.34
CA GLU A 859 15.84 3.77 16.44
C GLU A 859 15.97 2.44 17.20
N ALA A 860 16.65 2.44 18.35
CA ALA A 860 16.79 1.24 19.16
C ALA A 860 15.47 0.83 19.85
N ALA A 861 14.66 1.80 20.29
CA ALA A 861 13.37 1.58 20.91
C ALA A 861 12.35 0.97 19.94
N ILE A 862 12.32 1.42 18.67
CA ILE A 862 11.47 0.84 17.61
C ILE A 862 11.78 -0.65 17.41
N LYS A 863 13.06 -1.04 17.53
CA LYS A 863 13.49 -2.44 17.48
C LYS A 863 13.28 -3.20 18.80
N GLY A 864 12.55 -2.61 19.74
CA GLY A 864 12.14 -3.23 21.00
C GLY A 864 13.18 -3.19 22.12
N HIS A 865 14.31 -2.45 21.98
CA HIS A 865 15.34 -2.40 23.01
C HIS A 865 14.84 -1.70 24.28
N THR A 866 14.71 -2.46 25.36
CA THR A 866 14.04 -2.05 26.60
C THR A 866 14.62 -0.78 27.23
N ASP A 867 15.96 -0.68 27.37
CA ASP A 867 16.58 0.52 27.95
C ASP A 867 16.35 1.74 27.05
N SER A 868 16.35 1.56 25.73
CA SER A 868 16.14 2.68 24.80
C SER A 868 14.71 3.19 24.82
N ILE A 869 13.73 2.32 25.04
CA ILE A 869 12.35 2.74 25.27
C ILE A 869 12.30 3.62 26.53
N TYR A 870 12.97 3.24 27.61
CA TYR A 870 13.08 4.09 28.79
C TYR A 870 13.74 5.45 28.50
N TYR A 871 14.91 5.48 27.84
CA TYR A 871 15.59 6.73 27.50
C TYR A 871 14.78 7.59 26.53
N LEU A 872 14.01 7.00 25.62
CA LEU A 872 13.07 7.73 24.77
C LEU A 872 11.97 8.40 25.59
N GLY A 873 11.46 7.73 26.63
CA GLY A 873 10.53 8.32 27.59
C GLY A 873 11.14 9.51 28.33
N LYS A 874 12.42 9.38 28.75
CA LYS A 874 13.17 10.49 29.35
C LYS A 874 13.35 11.66 28.39
N CYS A 875 13.62 11.39 27.11
CA CYS A 875 13.75 12.44 26.10
C CYS A 875 12.48 13.29 26.00
N TYR A 876 11.30 12.65 25.93
CA TYR A 876 10.03 13.37 25.91
C TYR A 876 9.70 14.06 27.24
N GLN A 877 10.14 13.53 28.38
CA GLN A 877 9.87 14.15 29.68
C GLN A 877 10.73 15.41 29.92
N HIS A 878 11.99 15.39 29.45
CA HIS A 878 13.01 16.39 29.81
C HIS A 878 13.52 17.21 28.61
N GLU A 879 12.82 17.18 27.47
CA GLU A 879 13.18 17.95 26.28
C GLU A 879 14.56 17.61 25.69
N ILE A 880 14.99 16.34 25.79
CA ILE A 880 16.29 15.92 25.26
C ILE A 880 16.15 15.60 23.78
N GLY A 881 16.53 16.56 22.92
CA GLY A 881 16.55 16.39 21.46
C GLY A 881 15.19 16.33 20.77
N THR A 882 14.10 16.51 21.52
CA THR A 882 12.71 16.57 21.06
C THR A 882 11.92 17.51 21.98
N GLU A 883 10.82 18.08 21.48
CA GLU A 883 9.89 18.84 22.32
C GLU A 883 9.32 18.00 23.46
N GLN A 884 9.10 18.65 24.61
CA GLN A 884 8.54 18.02 25.79
C GLN A 884 7.12 17.49 25.51
N ASN A 885 6.86 16.24 25.89
CA ASN A 885 5.55 15.61 25.77
C ASN A 885 5.31 14.60 26.90
N GLU A 886 4.66 15.07 27.97
CA GLU A 886 4.43 14.27 29.17
C GLU A 886 3.52 13.06 28.93
N THR A 887 2.52 13.19 28.05
CA THR A 887 1.59 12.11 27.72
C THR A 887 2.30 10.97 26.99
N LYS A 888 3.14 11.31 25.99
CA LYS A 888 3.98 10.33 25.29
C LYS A 888 5.01 9.69 26.23
N ALA A 889 5.66 10.49 27.08
CA ALA A 889 6.61 9.97 28.08
C ALA A 889 5.93 8.93 28.98
N LEU A 890 4.72 9.22 29.49
CA LEU A 890 3.94 8.28 30.31
C LEU A 890 3.63 6.98 29.55
N GLU A 891 3.19 7.05 28.29
CA GLU A 891 2.89 5.88 27.47
C GLU A 891 4.13 5.00 27.24
N ILE A 892 5.26 5.63 26.92
CA ILE A 892 6.53 4.96 26.70
C ILE A 892 7.04 4.31 28.01
N TYR A 893 6.93 5.00 29.15
CA TYR A 893 7.26 4.39 30.44
C TYR A 893 6.35 3.21 30.77
N LYS A 894 5.06 3.24 30.42
CA LYS A 894 4.16 2.07 30.55
C LYS A 894 4.62 0.91 29.69
N GLU A 895 5.07 1.17 28.46
CA GLU A 895 5.61 0.12 27.58
C GLU A 895 6.87 -0.52 28.18
N ALA A 896 7.87 0.30 28.56
CA ALA A 896 9.10 -0.21 29.16
C ALA A 896 8.85 -0.96 30.47
N ALA A 897 7.90 -0.49 31.30
CA ALA A 897 7.49 -1.18 32.52
C ALA A 897 6.83 -2.54 32.24
N ARG A 898 6.00 -2.68 31.19
CA ARG A 898 5.45 -3.98 30.76
C ARG A 898 6.55 -4.95 30.34
N LYS A 899 7.66 -4.44 29.79
CA LYS A 899 8.88 -5.20 29.47
C LYS A 899 9.80 -5.44 30.67
N GLY A 900 9.38 -5.07 31.88
CA GLY A 900 10.11 -5.30 33.13
C GLY A 900 11.19 -4.26 33.45
N HIS A 901 11.26 -3.13 32.74
CA HIS A 901 12.26 -2.09 33.01
C HIS A 901 11.98 -1.40 34.35
N THR A 902 12.90 -1.53 35.30
CA THR A 902 12.66 -1.14 36.70
C THR A 902 12.65 0.38 36.89
N ASP A 903 13.56 1.12 36.25
CA ASP A 903 13.57 2.59 36.32
C ASP A 903 12.29 3.18 35.69
N SER A 904 11.70 2.52 34.70
CA SER A 904 10.44 2.96 34.10
C SER A 904 9.27 2.78 35.07
N ILE A 905 9.23 1.67 35.82
CA ILE A 905 8.21 1.47 36.88
C ILE A 905 8.33 2.60 37.93
N TYR A 906 9.55 2.97 38.30
CA TYR A 906 9.81 4.10 39.20
C TYR A 906 9.34 5.44 38.59
N CYS A 907 9.69 5.74 37.34
CA CYS A 907 9.25 6.95 36.64
C CYS A 907 7.72 7.03 36.53
N LEU A 908 7.01 5.91 36.31
CA LEU A 908 5.55 5.88 36.37
C LEU A 908 5.00 6.24 37.75
N GLY A 909 5.69 5.82 38.81
CA GLY A 909 5.38 6.23 40.19
C GLY A 909 5.46 7.75 40.34
N ILE A 910 6.53 8.37 39.83
CA ILE A 910 6.69 9.84 39.80
C ILE A 910 5.57 10.48 38.99
N CYS A 911 5.26 9.96 37.80
CA CYS A 911 4.19 10.50 36.96
C CYS A 911 2.84 10.51 37.68
N HIS A 912 2.49 9.43 38.38
CA HIS A 912 1.26 9.39 39.17
C HIS A 912 1.32 10.24 40.45
N GLN A 913 2.49 10.41 41.08
CA GLN A 913 2.63 11.26 42.27
C GLN A 913 2.45 12.74 41.95
N TYR A 914 2.99 13.20 40.81
CA TYR A 914 3.01 14.62 40.45
C TYR A 914 1.98 14.99 39.36
N GLY A 915 1.34 14.00 38.73
CA GLY A 915 0.38 14.23 37.66
C GLY A 915 1.01 14.52 36.29
N ILE A 916 2.21 13.99 36.02
CA ILE A 916 2.92 14.18 34.74
C ILE A 916 2.24 13.29 33.68
N GLY A 917 1.62 13.92 32.68
CA GLY A 917 0.88 13.23 31.61
C GLY A 917 -0.35 12.44 32.08
N THR A 918 -0.75 12.55 33.36
CA THR A 918 -1.88 11.82 33.95
C THR A 918 -2.45 12.54 35.16
N LYS A 919 -3.63 12.14 35.64
CA LYS A 919 -4.17 12.68 36.89
C LYS A 919 -3.36 12.16 38.08
N LYS A 920 -3.08 13.06 39.04
CA LYS A 920 -2.42 12.73 40.30
C LYS A 920 -3.15 11.59 41.01
N ASN A 921 -2.42 10.55 41.40
CA ASN A 921 -2.92 9.37 42.09
C ASN A 921 -1.85 8.78 43.03
N GLU A 922 -1.88 9.21 44.29
CA GLU A 922 -0.88 8.84 45.28
C GLU A 922 -0.92 7.34 45.64
N LYS A 923 -2.11 6.73 45.65
CA LYS A 923 -2.26 5.28 45.92
C LYS A 923 -1.59 4.45 44.83
N LYS A 924 -1.76 4.84 43.55
CA LYS A 924 -1.12 4.17 42.43
C LYS A 924 0.38 4.41 42.39
N ALA A 925 0.84 5.62 42.73
CA ALA A 925 2.26 5.93 42.89
C ALA A 925 2.91 5.04 43.96
N PHE A 926 2.27 4.88 45.13
CA PHE A 926 2.72 4.01 46.20
C PHE A 926 2.90 2.55 45.75
N GLU A 927 1.92 1.97 45.03
CA GLU A 927 2.04 0.60 44.52
C GLU A 927 3.16 0.45 43.49
N LEU A 928 3.38 1.45 42.64
CA LEU A 928 4.49 1.45 41.67
C LEU A 928 5.86 1.56 42.35
N TYR A 929 6.00 2.42 43.37
CA TYR A 929 7.23 2.49 44.16
C TYR A 929 7.52 1.18 44.89
N LYS A 930 6.48 0.53 45.44
CA LYS A 930 6.61 -0.78 46.04
C LYS A 930 7.04 -1.85 45.04
N ALA A 931 6.50 -1.83 43.82
CA ALA A 931 6.89 -2.74 42.74
C ALA A 931 8.35 -2.53 42.31
N ALA A 932 8.79 -1.29 42.09
CA ALA A 932 10.19 -0.98 41.75
C ALA A 932 11.16 -1.30 42.91
N ALA A 933 10.74 -1.06 44.15
CA ALA A 933 11.53 -1.41 45.35
C ALA A 933 11.75 -2.93 45.48
N LYS A 934 10.75 -3.76 45.11
CA LYS A 934 10.90 -5.22 45.07
C LYS A 934 11.98 -5.68 44.09
N ASN A 935 12.26 -4.89 43.06
CA ASN A 935 13.36 -5.09 42.11
C ASN A 935 14.64 -4.32 42.52
N ASN A 936 14.79 -3.98 43.81
CA ASN A 936 15.96 -3.32 44.41
C ASN A 936 16.29 -1.92 43.87
N HIS A 937 15.31 -1.19 43.34
CA HIS A 937 15.52 0.18 42.86
C HIS A 937 15.70 1.16 44.02
N VAL A 938 16.93 1.67 44.22
CA VAL A 938 17.34 2.46 45.38
C VAL A 938 16.45 3.70 45.59
N LEU A 939 16.20 4.47 44.53
CA LEU A 939 15.36 5.67 44.65
C LEU A 939 13.89 5.33 44.94
N ALA A 940 13.40 4.16 44.51
CA ALA A 940 12.04 3.73 44.79
C ALA A 940 11.89 3.32 46.26
N ILE A 941 12.89 2.63 46.81
CA ILE A 941 12.96 2.28 48.24
C ILE A 941 12.95 3.57 49.09
N SER A 942 13.74 4.58 48.72
CA SER A 942 13.72 5.89 49.41
C SER A 942 12.35 6.59 49.30
N GLN A 943 11.72 6.59 48.13
CA GLN A 943 10.38 7.17 47.96
C GLN A 943 9.31 6.41 48.75
N LEU A 944 9.44 5.08 48.88
CA LEU A 944 8.55 4.27 49.70
C LEU A 944 8.68 4.62 51.20
N GLY A 945 9.91 4.90 51.66
CA GLY A 945 10.16 5.45 53.00
C GLY A 945 9.43 6.77 53.24
N LEU A 946 9.50 7.70 52.28
CA LEU A 946 8.78 8.97 52.31
C LEU A 946 7.26 8.78 52.30
N CYS A 947 6.74 7.83 51.52
CA CYS A 947 5.32 7.49 51.51
C CYS A 947 4.84 7.03 52.89
N TYR A 948 5.59 6.17 53.58
CA TYR A 948 5.24 5.72 54.93
C TYR A 948 5.41 6.82 55.99
N GLU A 949 6.40 7.70 55.87
CA GLU A 949 6.63 8.80 56.80
C GLU A 949 5.51 9.85 56.74
N LYS A 950 5.07 10.20 55.52
CA LYS A 950 4.10 11.26 55.27
C LYS A 950 2.67 10.77 55.07
N GLY A 951 2.46 9.46 54.94
CA GLY A 951 1.14 8.87 54.64
C GLY A 951 0.67 9.09 53.20
N LEU A 952 1.59 9.11 52.23
CA LEU A 952 1.27 9.35 50.81
C LEU A 952 0.82 8.04 50.15
N GLY A 953 -0.46 7.95 49.79
CA GLY A 953 -1.04 6.74 49.18
C GLY A 953 -1.14 5.52 50.12
N THR A 954 -0.75 5.67 51.40
CA THR A 954 -0.76 4.63 52.43
C THR A 954 -0.93 5.26 53.81
N ASN A 955 -1.18 4.45 54.85
CA ASN A 955 -1.22 4.94 56.23
C ASN A 955 0.19 5.27 56.73
N LYS A 956 0.30 6.36 57.51
CA LYS A 956 1.56 6.74 58.14
C LYS A 956 2.11 5.62 59.03
N ASN A 957 3.37 5.23 58.82
CA ASN A 957 4.05 4.17 59.55
C ASN A 957 5.55 4.47 59.69
N MET A 958 5.94 5.07 60.82
CA MET A 958 7.31 5.51 61.06
C MET A 958 8.32 4.34 61.16
N VAL A 959 7.86 3.15 61.59
CA VAL A 959 8.72 1.95 61.68
C VAL A 959 9.12 1.49 60.28
N LYS A 960 8.12 1.30 59.40
CA LYS A 960 8.37 0.93 57.99
C LYS A 960 9.17 1.99 57.24
N ALA A 961 8.91 3.27 57.50
CA ALA A 961 9.71 4.36 56.93
C ALA A 961 11.20 4.22 57.29
N SER A 962 11.51 3.97 58.57
CA SER A 962 12.89 3.76 59.03
C SER A 962 13.53 2.52 58.40
N GLU A 963 12.78 1.42 58.25
CA GLU A 963 13.25 0.20 57.58
C GLU A 963 13.65 0.47 56.13
N MET A 964 12.78 1.14 55.36
CA MET A 964 13.05 1.46 53.96
C MET A 964 14.28 2.38 53.80
N TYR A 965 14.44 3.39 54.66
CA TYR A 965 15.62 4.26 54.61
C TYR A 965 16.93 3.52 54.92
N LYS A 966 16.92 2.58 55.88
CA LYS A 966 18.07 1.72 56.16
C LYS A 966 18.40 0.81 54.97
N GLU A 967 17.37 0.23 54.35
CA GLU A 967 17.52 -0.65 53.19
C GLU A 967 18.08 0.10 51.97
N SER A 968 17.56 1.29 51.67
CA SER A 968 18.08 2.15 50.60
C SER A 968 19.56 2.50 50.80
N THR A 969 19.95 2.84 52.03
CA THR A 969 21.36 3.15 52.37
C THR A 969 22.26 1.94 52.17
N ARG A 970 21.79 0.74 52.53
CA ARG A 970 22.52 -0.52 52.32
C ARG A 970 22.77 -0.77 50.83
N TYR A 971 21.74 -0.62 49.99
CA TYR A 971 21.88 -0.81 48.55
C TYR A 971 22.76 0.26 47.89
N ASN A 972 22.66 1.52 48.30
CA ASN A 972 23.51 2.60 47.79
C ASN A 972 25.01 2.38 48.10
N ASN A 973 25.32 1.78 49.25
CA ASN A 973 26.70 1.42 49.61
C ASN A 973 27.20 0.18 48.83
N LEU A 974 26.30 -0.74 48.46
CA LEU A 974 26.63 -1.89 47.62
C LEU A 974 26.93 -1.43 46.18
N THR A 975 26.11 -0.58 45.58
CA THR A 975 26.29 -0.11 44.20
C THR A 975 27.61 0.66 44.02
N LYS A 976 28.00 1.50 44.99
CA LYS A 976 29.31 2.18 44.99
C LYS A 976 30.51 1.24 45.08
N LYS A 977 30.34 0.02 45.59
CA LYS A 977 31.42 -0.96 45.75
C LYS A 977 31.67 -1.78 44.46
N TYR A 978 30.70 -1.79 43.53
CA TYR A 978 30.76 -2.53 42.27
C TYR A 978 30.88 -1.64 41.03
N THR A 979 30.97 -0.31 41.19
CA THR A 979 31.39 0.63 40.15
C THR A 979 32.89 0.89 40.32
N ILE A 980 33.73 0.02 39.75
CA ILE A 980 35.18 0.21 39.56
C ILE A 980 35.49 -0.07 38.09
#